data_AF-A0A1F8YBL2-F1
#
_entry.id   AF-A0A1F8YBL2-F1
#
_cell.length_a   1.000
_cell.length_b   1.000
_cell.length_c   1.000
_cell.angle_alpha   90.00
_cell.angle_beta   90.00
_cell.angle_gamma   90.00
#
_symmetry.space_group_name_H-M   'P 1'
#
loop_
_entity.id
_entity.type
_entity.pdbx_description
1 polymer ?
#
loop_
_entity_poly.entity_id
_entity_poly.type
_entity_poly.pdbx_seq_one_letter_code
_entity_poly.pdbx_strand_id
1 'polypeptide(L)'
;MVKRVLLGCISIGLLIFILSSCVPPQTTGRFVKKGCLDEGCHANKKKEYVKKFTHLPIVDEKCVVCHRPHGIRGAKVFKKDEPDLCYGCHEKQKQAFKKAHVHSPVAKNCSSCHNPHASDEKAFLKSAGNQLCFNCHKEGSFSRKFVHQPAKESCLICHNAHASDYKDILTKGIKPLCHDCHNPKDEKLTKIHYNYSLQDTDCAACHAPHSSSNDKGMREVSHSVLIGVNCDKCHNEPTSPQPFKTKSEGPSFCYTCHSEQQKKYQKGIIHKPLSKDGKCTACHSPHASDHKMVLIKNERELCLSCHKPIKDAVEKTVAHEPAAKGNCSSCHEPHASPNKAVLKTKVEDLCKGCHEKAMDTLTKKVVHSPFAKGECAKCHDSHGSALVKLLKKPGKELCYACHKEQEKAFARQFVHNPVFDGRCEACHPSHGSDEAKLLHKPYNEMCSVCHNTLFGRLKGIEFPHEPFKKMECAKCHETHASSIRGLLVKKGTAICTNCHEKTMENKAAQSIHGPAEVDCSKCHSPHGGRIKGLLRTIEVDLCLKCHGDLSKLVKQTGATIHKPIKDGKCTVCHKPHLSEQKSLLVSSAYGLCIDCHKLQDEKMQAKHAKFSVEGSNCIGCHEPHASSAAGLFHPVQHKPFTDKVCGECH
;
A
#
# COMPACT_ATOMS: atom_id res chain seq x y z
N MET A 1 -77.21 -15.80 -57.19
CA MET A 1 -78.50 -15.24 -56.73
C MET A 1 -78.30 -14.70 -55.33
N VAL A 2 -77.89 -13.42 -55.19
CA VAL A 2 -78.75 -12.25 -54.87
C VAL A 2 -79.19 -12.32 -53.40
N LYS A 3 -78.63 -11.56 -52.44
CA LYS A 3 -78.60 -10.07 -52.22
C LYS A 3 -77.53 -9.81 -51.10
N ARG A 4 -76.48 -8.97 -51.21
CA ARG A 4 -76.40 -7.48 -51.13
C ARG A 4 -77.30 -6.89 -50.01
N VAL A 5 -76.87 -6.04 -49.05
CA VAL A 5 -75.79 -5.04 -49.05
C VAL A 5 -75.75 -4.25 -47.68
N LEU A 6 -74.57 -3.73 -47.28
CA LEU A 6 -74.24 -2.57 -46.38
C LEU A 6 -74.66 -2.56 -44.89
N LEU A 7 -73.99 -1.91 -43.92
CA LEU A 7 -72.64 -1.30 -43.69
C LEU A 7 -72.64 -0.70 -42.25
N GLY A 8 -71.48 -0.60 -41.59
CA GLY A 8 -71.19 0.33 -40.47
C GLY A 8 -70.97 -0.33 -39.10
N CYS A 9 -69.79 -0.85 -38.72
CA CYS A 9 -68.55 -0.16 -38.27
C CYS A 9 -68.86 0.96 -37.25
N ILE A 10 -68.60 0.85 -35.94
CA ILE A 10 -67.29 0.76 -35.28
C ILE A 10 -67.49 0.18 -33.85
N SER A 11 -66.87 -0.95 -33.52
CA SER A 11 -66.63 -1.39 -32.13
C SER A 11 -65.65 -2.57 -32.09
N ILE A 12 -64.35 -2.26 -31.96
CA ILE A 12 -63.25 -3.18 -31.67
C ILE A 12 -62.64 -2.75 -30.34
N GLY A 13 -62.52 -3.69 -29.39
CA GLY A 13 -61.72 -3.49 -28.18
C GLY A 13 -62.28 -4.11 -26.90
N LEU A 14 -62.98 -5.25 -26.97
CA LEU A 14 -63.38 -6.05 -25.81
C LEU A 14 -62.90 -7.49 -25.99
N LEU A 15 -62.54 -8.14 -24.87
CA LEU A 15 -62.16 -9.56 -24.70
C LEU A 15 -60.68 -9.96 -24.82
N ILE A 16 -59.80 -9.45 -23.96
CA ILE A 16 -58.74 -10.27 -23.34
C ILE A 16 -58.39 -9.67 -21.97
N PHE A 17 -59.04 -10.07 -20.88
CA PHE A 17 -58.49 -10.05 -19.52
C PHE A 17 -59.52 -10.67 -18.56
N ILE A 18 -59.05 -11.47 -17.60
CA ILE A 18 -59.80 -12.23 -16.56
C ILE A 18 -60.14 -13.67 -16.98
N LEU A 19 -59.13 -14.56 -16.96
CA LEU A 19 -59.21 -15.97 -16.57
C LEU A 19 -57.76 -16.49 -16.40
N SER A 20 -57.12 -16.16 -15.27
CA SER A 20 -55.81 -16.70 -14.89
C SER A 20 -55.84 -17.14 -13.43
N SER A 21 -56.23 -18.39 -13.19
CA SER A 21 -55.95 -19.11 -11.94
C SER A 21 -55.97 -20.61 -12.23
N CYS A 22 -54.95 -21.31 -11.74
CA CYS A 22 -54.74 -22.76 -11.71
C CYS A 22 -54.06 -23.41 -12.93
N VAL A 23 -52.74 -23.20 -13.07
CA VAL A 23 -51.82 -24.14 -13.75
C VAL A 23 -51.05 -24.90 -12.66
N PRO A 24 -51.01 -26.25 -12.68
CA PRO A 24 -50.23 -27.03 -11.70
C PRO A 24 -48.72 -26.84 -11.96
N PRO A 25 -47.86 -26.92 -10.92
CA PRO A 25 -46.44 -26.72 -11.09
C PRO A 25 -45.86 -27.85 -11.95
N GLN A 26 -45.29 -27.47 -13.10
CA GLN A 26 -44.52 -28.39 -13.93
C GLN A 26 -43.39 -28.99 -13.10
N THR A 27 -43.40 -30.32 -13.08
CA THR A 27 -42.37 -31.19 -12.57
C THR A 27 -40.97 -30.66 -12.86
N THR A 28 -40.18 -30.59 -11.79
CA THR A 28 -38.73 -30.46 -11.79
C THR A 28 -38.09 -31.16 -13.00
N GLY A 29 -37.56 -30.39 -13.94
CA GLY A 29 -36.69 -30.92 -14.98
C GLY A 29 -35.55 -31.67 -14.30
N ARG A 30 -35.50 -32.99 -14.49
CA ARG A 30 -34.42 -33.86 -14.02
C ARG A 30 -33.14 -33.31 -14.67
N PHE A 31 -32.22 -32.75 -13.88
CA PHE A 31 -30.92 -32.31 -14.39
C PHE A 31 -30.21 -33.52 -15.01
N VAL A 32 -30.23 -33.61 -16.35
CA VAL A 32 -29.43 -34.60 -17.08
C VAL A 32 -27.97 -34.19 -16.87
N LYS A 33 -27.19 -35.05 -16.21
CA LYS A 33 -25.75 -34.81 -16.04
C LYS A 33 -25.10 -34.85 -17.42
N LYS A 34 -24.76 -33.67 -17.94
CA LYS A 34 -23.92 -33.54 -19.14
C LYS A 34 -22.49 -34.00 -18.84
N GLY A 35 -21.89 -34.72 -19.77
CA GLY A 35 -20.48 -35.03 -19.79
C GLY A 35 -19.61 -33.77 -19.92
N CYS A 36 -18.35 -33.87 -19.53
CA CYS A 36 -17.45 -32.71 -19.53
C CYS A 36 -17.21 -32.15 -20.94
N LEU A 37 -17.25 -32.99 -21.97
CA LEU A 37 -17.01 -32.63 -23.37
C LEU A 37 -18.28 -32.43 -24.20
N ASP A 38 -19.44 -32.46 -23.55
CA ASP A 38 -20.72 -32.23 -24.21
C ASP A 38 -20.89 -30.77 -24.65
N GLU A 39 -21.81 -30.56 -25.59
CA GLU A 39 -22.17 -29.25 -26.10
C GLU A 39 -22.67 -28.32 -24.99
N GLY A 40 -22.04 -27.13 -24.92
CA GLY A 40 -22.24 -26.13 -23.86
C GLY A 40 -21.29 -26.27 -22.65
N CYS A 41 -20.39 -27.27 -22.63
CA CYS A 41 -19.33 -27.42 -21.62
C CYS A 41 -17.94 -27.24 -22.26
N HIS A 42 -17.07 -28.27 -22.27
CA HIS A 42 -15.72 -28.21 -22.84
C HIS A 42 -15.63 -28.82 -24.25
N ALA A 43 -16.72 -28.77 -25.04
CA ALA A 43 -16.75 -29.29 -26.42
C ALA A 43 -15.62 -28.72 -27.31
N ASN A 44 -15.25 -27.45 -27.11
CA ASN A 44 -14.16 -26.80 -27.84
C ASN A 44 -12.78 -27.40 -27.56
N LYS A 45 -12.60 -28.05 -26.40
CA LYS A 45 -11.36 -28.72 -26.00
C LYS A 45 -11.19 -30.10 -26.63
N LYS A 46 -12.25 -30.69 -27.19
CA LYS A 46 -12.19 -32.00 -27.85
C LYS A 46 -11.14 -32.03 -28.97
N LYS A 47 -10.98 -30.94 -29.73
CA LYS A 47 -9.95 -30.80 -30.77
C LYS A 47 -8.52 -30.75 -30.21
N GLU A 48 -8.33 -30.23 -28.99
CA GLU A 48 -7.02 -30.17 -28.32
C GLU A 48 -6.57 -31.54 -27.79
N TYR A 49 -7.50 -32.50 -27.65
CA TYR A 49 -7.21 -33.87 -27.21
C TYR A 49 -6.93 -34.83 -28.35
N VAL A 50 -7.11 -34.41 -29.61
CA VAL A 50 -6.76 -35.21 -30.79
C VAL A 50 -5.32 -34.89 -31.18
N LYS A 51 -4.38 -35.46 -30.44
CA LYS A 51 -2.94 -35.37 -30.72
C LYS A 51 -2.33 -36.76 -30.86
N LYS A 52 -1.10 -36.82 -31.40
CA LYS A 52 -0.40 -38.10 -31.66
C LYS A 52 -0.29 -38.99 -30.42
N PHE A 53 -0.09 -38.39 -29.24
CA PHE A 53 -0.06 -39.08 -27.95
C PHE A 53 -1.14 -38.49 -27.05
N THR A 54 -2.14 -39.29 -26.71
CA THR A 54 -3.24 -38.89 -25.82
C THR A 54 -3.18 -39.66 -24.51
N HIS A 55 -3.32 -38.96 -23.39
CA HIS A 55 -3.21 -39.54 -22.05
C HIS A 55 -4.43 -40.41 -21.75
N LEU A 56 -4.23 -41.60 -21.18
CA LEU A 56 -5.26 -42.63 -21.08
C LEU A 56 -6.59 -42.15 -20.41
N PRO A 57 -6.57 -41.46 -19.25
CA PRO A 57 -7.77 -40.81 -18.68
C PRO A 57 -8.58 -39.92 -19.61
N ILE A 58 -7.96 -39.34 -20.65
CA ILE A 58 -8.66 -38.52 -21.65
C ILE A 58 -9.27 -39.39 -22.74
N VAL A 59 -8.57 -40.45 -23.17
CA VAL A 59 -9.11 -41.46 -24.08
C VAL A 59 -10.37 -42.10 -23.48
N ASP A 60 -10.34 -42.40 -22.18
CA ASP A 60 -11.47 -42.98 -21.45
C ASP A 60 -12.56 -41.95 -21.07
N GLU A 61 -12.41 -40.67 -21.45
CA GLU A 61 -13.28 -39.55 -21.04
C GLU A 61 -13.47 -39.42 -19.50
N LYS A 62 -12.52 -39.93 -18.71
CA LYS A 62 -12.52 -39.92 -17.24
C LYS A 62 -11.95 -38.61 -16.68
N CYS A 63 -12.45 -37.46 -17.14
CA CYS A 63 -11.97 -36.13 -16.74
C CYS A 63 -12.03 -35.91 -15.21
N VAL A 64 -13.02 -36.53 -14.55
CA VAL A 64 -13.24 -36.41 -13.11
C VAL A 64 -12.21 -37.14 -12.25
N VAL A 65 -11.27 -37.89 -12.82
CA VAL A 65 -10.14 -38.47 -12.06
C VAL A 65 -9.20 -37.38 -11.59
N CYS A 66 -9.00 -36.33 -12.40
CA CYS A 66 -8.12 -35.22 -12.06
C CYS A 66 -8.88 -33.93 -11.70
N HIS A 67 -10.02 -33.68 -12.35
CA HIS A 67 -10.82 -32.48 -12.15
C HIS A 67 -12.01 -32.72 -11.22
N ARG A 68 -12.38 -31.70 -10.46
CA ARG A 68 -13.69 -31.63 -9.80
C ARG A 68 -14.70 -31.00 -10.76
N PRO A 69 -15.90 -31.58 -10.92
CA PRO A 69 -16.98 -30.93 -11.68
C PRO A 69 -17.31 -29.55 -11.10
N HIS A 70 -17.35 -28.51 -11.93
CA HIS A 70 -17.53 -27.12 -11.49
C HIS A 70 -18.87 -26.47 -11.92
N GLY A 71 -19.73 -27.18 -12.63
CA GLY A 71 -21.01 -26.62 -13.11
C GLY A 71 -20.82 -25.32 -13.91
N ILE A 72 -21.78 -24.39 -13.79
CA ILE A 72 -21.86 -23.12 -14.56
C ILE A 72 -20.84 -22.07 -14.08
N ARG A 73 -20.39 -22.12 -12.82
CA ARG A 73 -19.38 -21.19 -12.27
C ARG A 73 -17.98 -21.75 -12.52
N GLY A 74 -17.46 -21.50 -13.73
CA GLY A 74 -16.27 -22.11 -14.33
C GLY A 74 -14.91 -21.84 -13.66
N ALA A 75 -14.71 -22.32 -12.43
CA ALA A 75 -13.37 -22.43 -11.86
C ALA A 75 -12.76 -23.80 -12.21
N LYS A 76 -11.53 -23.81 -12.74
CA LYS A 76 -10.74 -25.05 -12.86
C LYS A 76 -10.37 -25.51 -11.45
N VAL A 77 -10.93 -26.62 -11.01
CA VAL A 77 -10.65 -27.17 -9.68
C VAL A 77 -10.06 -28.56 -9.85
N PHE A 78 -8.82 -28.75 -9.41
CA PHE A 78 -8.21 -30.07 -9.36
C PHE A 78 -8.67 -30.82 -8.10
N LYS A 79 -8.63 -32.15 -8.13
CA LYS A 79 -8.93 -32.96 -6.94
C LYS A 79 -7.90 -32.76 -5.82
N LYS A 80 -6.64 -32.59 -6.22
CA LYS A 80 -5.45 -32.30 -5.40
C LYS A 80 -4.53 -31.38 -6.21
N ASP A 81 -3.59 -30.74 -5.55
CA ASP A 81 -2.56 -29.96 -6.23
C ASP A 81 -1.46 -30.85 -6.82
N GLU A 82 -0.73 -30.32 -7.81
CA GLU A 82 0.49 -30.97 -8.30
C GLU A 82 1.63 -30.82 -7.27
N PRO A 83 2.53 -31.80 -7.16
CA PRO A 83 2.61 -33.04 -7.96
C PRO A 83 1.75 -34.21 -7.41
N ASP A 84 1.12 -34.07 -6.25
CA ASP A 84 0.36 -35.14 -5.58
C ASP A 84 -0.83 -35.66 -6.40
N LEU A 85 -1.43 -34.80 -7.22
CA LEU A 85 -2.47 -35.20 -8.17
C LEU A 85 -1.99 -36.29 -9.12
N CYS A 86 -0.78 -36.14 -9.68
CA CYS A 86 -0.19 -37.06 -10.64
C CYS A 86 0.27 -38.35 -9.96
N TYR A 87 0.86 -38.24 -8.77
CA TYR A 87 1.38 -39.40 -8.05
C TYR A 87 0.31 -40.40 -7.58
N GLY A 88 -0.96 -40.01 -7.57
CA GLY A 88 -2.06 -40.96 -7.34
C GLY A 88 -2.06 -42.15 -8.31
N CYS A 89 -1.53 -41.96 -9.52
CA CYS A 89 -1.37 -43.02 -10.52
C CYS A 89 0.10 -43.26 -10.92
N HIS A 90 0.97 -42.26 -10.77
CA HIS A 90 2.39 -42.31 -11.16
C HIS A 90 3.34 -42.56 -9.97
N GLU A 91 3.00 -43.54 -9.13
CA GLU A 91 3.77 -43.83 -7.89
C GLU A 91 5.21 -44.27 -8.19
N LYS A 92 5.45 -44.98 -9.30
CA LYS A 92 6.82 -45.36 -9.72
C LYS A 92 7.70 -44.13 -9.95
N GLN A 93 7.16 -43.09 -10.58
CA GLN A 93 7.85 -41.82 -10.81
C GLN A 93 8.11 -41.09 -9.50
N LYS A 94 7.14 -41.07 -8.57
CA LYS A 94 7.31 -40.51 -7.23
C LYS A 94 8.53 -41.08 -6.51
N GLN A 95 8.73 -42.39 -6.59
CA GLN A 95 9.89 -43.05 -5.98
C GLN A 95 11.18 -42.75 -6.75
N ALA A 96 11.13 -42.76 -8.09
CA ALA A 96 12.29 -42.44 -8.94
C ALA A 96 12.82 -41.01 -8.73
N PHE A 97 11.99 -40.07 -8.29
CA PHE A 97 12.37 -38.68 -8.05
C PHE A 97 12.93 -38.43 -6.65
N LYS A 98 13.00 -39.44 -5.77
CA LYS A 98 13.67 -39.34 -4.46
C LYS A 98 15.17 -39.54 -4.60
N LYS A 99 15.83 -38.62 -5.29
CA LYS A 99 17.29 -38.59 -5.48
C LYS A 99 17.90 -37.38 -4.78
N ALA A 100 19.22 -37.38 -4.59
CA ALA A 100 19.92 -36.32 -3.86
C ALA A 100 19.69 -34.92 -4.46
N HIS A 101 19.57 -34.83 -5.78
CA HIS A 101 19.31 -33.59 -6.50
C HIS A 101 18.09 -33.74 -7.40
N VAL A 102 17.03 -32.97 -7.09
CA VAL A 102 15.79 -32.92 -7.86
C VAL A 102 15.73 -31.61 -8.64
N HIS A 103 15.39 -31.69 -9.92
CA HIS A 103 15.21 -30.55 -10.77
C HIS A 103 14.01 -29.73 -10.30
N SER A 104 14.23 -28.47 -9.93
CA SER A 104 13.27 -27.61 -9.24
C SER A 104 11.86 -27.56 -9.85
N PRO A 105 11.64 -27.52 -11.18
CA PRO A 105 10.30 -27.53 -11.76
C PRO A 105 9.50 -28.80 -11.43
N VAL A 106 10.18 -29.96 -11.37
CA VAL A 106 9.56 -31.26 -11.12
C VAL A 106 9.06 -31.38 -9.68
N ALA A 107 9.74 -30.75 -8.74
CA ALA A 107 9.33 -30.72 -7.34
C ALA A 107 8.02 -29.96 -7.09
N LYS A 108 7.56 -29.14 -8.06
CA LYS A 108 6.37 -28.30 -7.90
C LYS A 108 5.25 -28.63 -8.88
N ASN A 109 5.55 -28.78 -10.17
CA ASN A 109 4.50 -28.86 -11.18
C ASN A 109 4.97 -29.66 -12.43
N CYS A 110 4.41 -30.86 -12.61
CA CYS A 110 4.69 -31.75 -13.73
C CYS A 110 4.15 -31.18 -15.05
N SER A 111 3.01 -30.49 -15.00
CA SER A 111 2.40 -29.87 -16.17
C SER A 111 3.17 -28.66 -16.69
N SER A 112 4.25 -28.23 -16.04
CA SER A 112 5.18 -27.23 -16.59
C SER A 112 5.84 -27.72 -17.89
N CYS A 113 6.18 -29.01 -17.93
CA CYS A 113 6.90 -29.63 -19.05
C CYS A 113 6.04 -30.63 -19.80
N HIS A 114 5.12 -31.31 -19.10
CA HIS A 114 4.21 -32.27 -19.70
C HIS A 114 2.83 -31.66 -19.96
N ASN A 115 2.14 -32.15 -20.98
CA ASN A 115 0.72 -31.90 -21.21
C ASN A 115 -0.06 -33.11 -20.68
N PRO A 116 -0.77 -33.01 -19.55
CA PRO A 116 -1.47 -34.14 -18.94
C PRO A 116 -2.69 -34.62 -19.76
N HIS A 117 -3.02 -33.94 -20.86
CA HIS A 117 -4.10 -34.33 -21.75
C HIS A 117 -3.60 -35.04 -23.01
N ALA A 118 -2.86 -34.32 -23.86
CA ALA A 118 -2.37 -34.85 -25.13
C ALA A 118 -1.23 -34.00 -25.66
N SER A 119 -0.31 -34.60 -26.42
CA SER A 119 0.77 -33.89 -27.13
C SER A 119 1.15 -34.59 -28.43
N ASP A 120 1.77 -33.87 -29.34
CA ASP A 120 2.41 -34.43 -30.53
C ASP A 120 3.77 -35.07 -30.20
N GLU A 121 4.33 -34.76 -29.03
CA GLU A 121 5.60 -35.27 -28.55
C GLU A 121 5.44 -36.50 -27.64
N LYS A 122 6.40 -37.43 -27.75
CA LYS A 122 6.46 -38.65 -26.90
C LYS A 122 6.52 -38.25 -25.43
N ALA A 123 5.96 -39.09 -24.55
CA ALA A 123 5.86 -38.82 -23.12
C ALA A 123 5.11 -37.52 -22.77
N PHE A 124 4.27 -37.05 -23.68
CA PHE A 124 3.41 -35.88 -23.51
C PHE A 124 4.18 -34.58 -23.28
N LEU A 125 5.37 -34.41 -23.85
CA LEU A 125 6.14 -33.18 -23.67
C LEU A 125 5.47 -32.01 -24.39
N LYS A 126 5.58 -30.79 -23.85
CA LYS A 126 5.01 -29.58 -24.48
C LYS A 126 5.78 -29.09 -25.70
N SER A 127 7.04 -29.51 -25.86
CA SER A 127 7.93 -29.10 -26.94
C SER A 127 8.95 -30.21 -27.20
N ALA A 128 9.47 -30.28 -28.42
CA ALA A 128 10.44 -31.30 -28.83
C ALA A 128 11.86 -31.00 -28.33
N GLY A 129 12.58 -32.05 -27.91
CA GLY A 129 14.02 -32.00 -27.63
C GLY A 129 14.45 -30.90 -26.66
N ASN A 130 15.58 -30.24 -26.98
CA ASN A 130 16.17 -29.20 -26.14
C ASN A 130 15.29 -27.94 -26.01
N GLN A 131 14.38 -27.70 -26.95
CA GLN A 131 13.48 -26.55 -26.91
C GLN A 131 12.63 -26.53 -25.63
N LEU A 132 12.27 -27.71 -25.12
CA LEU A 132 11.53 -27.82 -23.86
C LEU A 132 12.31 -27.22 -22.68
N CYS A 133 13.62 -27.41 -22.64
CA CYS A 133 14.49 -26.87 -21.61
C CYS A 133 14.60 -25.34 -21.75
N PHE A 134 14.66 -24.84 -22.98
CA PHE A 134 14.81 -23.42 -23.27
C PHE A 134 13.56 -22.57 -22.99
N ASN A 135 12.42 -23.22 -22.70
CA ASN A 135 11.25 -22.52 -22.16
C ASN A 135 11.52 -21.89 -20.78
N CYS A 136 12.56 -22.34 -20.06
CA CYS A 136 12.99 -21.78 -18.78
C CYS A 136 14.47 -21.40 -18.75
N HIS A 137 15.33 -22.17 -19.42
CA HIS A 137 16.77 -21.89 -19.50
C HIS A 137 17.07 -20.95 -20.67
N LYS A 138 17.85 -19.89 -20.45
CA LYS A 138 18.25 -19.00 -21.54
C LYS A 138 19.30 -19.70 -22.42
N GLU A 139 19.06 -19.73 -23.73
CA GLU A 139 19.97 -20.37 -24.71
C GLU A 139 21.41 -19.84 -24.65
N GLY A 140 21.60 -18.54 -24.35
CA GLY A 140 22.88 -17.81 -24.42
C GLY A 140 24.16 -18.64 -24.27
N SER A 141 24.46 -19.15 -23.08
CA SER A 141 25.71 -19.90 -22.81
C SER A 141 25.75 -21.33 -23.39
N PHE A 142 24.64 -21.83 -23.94
CA PHE A 142 24.50 -23.16 -24.56
C PHE A 142 24.65 -23.12 -26.08
N SER A 143 24.52 -21.94 -26.69
CA SER A 143 24.50 -21.75 -28.15
C SER A 143 25.58 -20.78 -28.64
N ARG A 144 26.76 -20.76 -28.00
CA ARG A 144 27.91 -19.98 -28.47
C ARG A 144 28.45 -20.54 -29.80
N LYS A 145 29.43 -19.86 -30.38
CA LYS A 145 30.01 -20.21 -31.70
C LYS A 145 30.40 -21.69 -31.83
N PHE A 146 31.01 -22.27 -30.79
CA PHE A 146 31.41 -23.67 -30.77
C PHE A 146 30.57 -24.43 -29.74
N VAL A 147 29.52 -25.11 -30.21
CA VAL A 147 28.66 -25.95 -29.38
C VAL A 147 29.25 -27.36 -29.29
N HIS A 148 29.33 -27.88 -28.07
CA HIS A 148 29.77 -29.24 -27.82
C HIS A 148 28.74 -30.23 -28.40
N GLN A 149 29.20 -31.17 -29.21
CA GLN A 149 28.33 -32.03 -30.03
C GLN A 149 27.22 -32.75 -29.23
N PRO A 150 27.49 -33.37 -28.05
CA PRO A 150 26.44 -33.96 -27.23
C PRO A 150 25.36 -32.96 -26.78
N ALA A 151 25.76 -31.73 -26.45
CA ALA A 151 24.81 -30.68 -26.05
C ALA A 151 23.91 -30.23 -27.22
N LYS A 152 24.45 -30.24 -28.45
CA LYS A 152 23.68 -29.95 -29.67
C LYS A 152 22.63 -31.02 -29.97
N GLU A 153 22.97 -32.29 -29.72
CA GLU A 153 22.08 -33.42 -29.98
C GLU A 153 20.97 -33.55 -28.94
N SER A 154 21.33 -33.61 -27.65
CA SER A 154 20.35 -33.62 -26.57
C SER A 154 20.98 -33.30 -25.22
N CYS A 155 20.37 -32.37 -24.47
CA CYS A 155 20.74 -32.13 -23.08
C CYS A 155 20.66 -33.40 -22.23
N LEU A 156 19.79 -34.35 -22.61
CA LEU A 156 19.55 -35.60 -21.89
C LEU A 156 20.68 -36.63 -22.02
N ILE A 157 21.67 -36.40 -22.89
CA ILE A 157 22.88 -37.24 -22.94
C ILE A 157 23.65 -37.09 -21.62
N CYS A 158 23.74 -35.86 -21.12
CA CYS A 158 24.50 -35.54 -19.91
C CYS A 158 23.62 -35.32 -18.68
N HIS A 159 22.39 -34.85 -18.86
CA HIS A 159 21.49 -34.50 -17.76
C HIS A 159 20.30 -35.45 -17.65
N ASN A 160 19.77 -35.60 -16.44
CA ASN A 160 18.45 -36.16 -16.21
C ASN A 160 17.45 -35.00 -16.03
N ALA A 161 16.37 -34.94 -16.80
CA ALA A 161 15.41 -33.83 -16.71
C ALA A 161 14.65 -33.76 -15.36
N HIS A 162 14.71 -34.82 -14.54
CA HIS A 162 13.93 -34.92 -13.31
C HIS A 162 14.78 -34.90 -12.05
N ALA A 163 15.64 -35.90 -11.88
CA ALA A 163 16.40 -36.05 -10.64
C ALA A 163 17.63 -36.95 -10.86
N SER A 164 18.68 -36.69 -10.09
CA SER A 164 19.91 -37.47 -10.10
C SER A 164 20.58 -37.49 -8.73
N ASP A 165 21.42 -38.48 -8.50
CA ASP A 165 22.32 -38.52 -7.35
C ASP A 165 23.52 -37.56 -7.51
N TYR A 166 23.74 -37.04 -8.73
CA TYR A 166 24.84 -36.14 -9.05
C TYR A 166 24.39 -34.68 -9.15
N LYS A 167 25.27 -33.76 -8.73
CA LYS A 167 25.07 -32.32 -8.81
C LYS A 167 24.78 -31.89 -10.26
N ASP A 168 24.04 -30.79 -10.42
CA ASP A 168 23.62 -30.23 -11.72
C ASP A 168 22.75 -31.21 -12.53
N ILE A 169 22.16 -32.18 -11.84
CA ILE A 169 21.30 -33.23 -12.36
C ILE A 169 21.99 -34.04 -13.48
N LEU A 170 23.29 -34.29 -13.35
CA LEU A 170 24.04 -35.08 -14.32
C LEU A 170 23.67 -36.57 -14.25
N THR A 171 23.74 -37.30 -15.36
CA THR A 171 23.44 -38.76 -15.38
C THR A 171 24.50 -39.59 -14.65
N LYS A 172 25.74 -39.10 -14.60
CA LYS A 172 26.89 -39.68 -13.90
C LYS A 172 27.75 -38.56 -13.29
N GLY A 173 28.74 -38.92 -12.47
CA GLY A 173 29.76 -37.95 -12.05
C GLY A 173 30.52 -37.37 -13.25
N ILE A 174 31.02 -36.13 -13.14
CA ILE A 174 31.58 -35.39 -14.29
C ILE A 174 32.71 -36.14 -15.01
N LYS A 175 33.63 -36.77 -14.27
CA LYS A 175 34.77 -37.53 -14.84
C LYS A 175 34.31 -38.72 -15.69
N PRO A 176 33.58 -39.72 -15.13
CA PRO A 176 33.11 -40.84 -15.93
C PRO A 176 32.16 -40.42 -17.05
N LEU A 177 31.40 -39.33 -16.88
CA LEU A 177 30.54 -38.79 -17.94
C LEU A 177 31.34 -38.32 -19.15
N CYS A 178 32.44 -37.59 -18.94
CA CYS A 178 33.33 -37.20 -20.03
C CYS A 178 34.04 -38.41 -20.63
N HIS A 179 34.43 -39.39 -19.80
CA HIS A 179 35.14 -40.59 -20.26
C HIS A 179 34.30 -41.52 -21.13
N ASP A 180 32.97 -41.44 -21.06
CA ASP A 180 32.07 -42.18 -21.96
C ASP A 180 32.30 -41.80 -23.45
N CYS A 181 32.82 -40.59 -23.73
CA CYS A 181 33.10 -40.11 -25.08
C CYS A 181 34.58 -39.77 -25.32
N HIS A 182 35.31 -39.36 -24.28
CA HIS A 182 36.71 -38.96 -24.37
C HIS A 182 37.61 -39.94 -23.62
N ASN A 183 38.41 -40.72 -24.35
CA ASN A 183 39.36 -41.62 -23.72
C ASN A 183 40.55 -40.82 -23.15
N PRO A 184 40.74 -40.77 -21.81
CA PRO A 184 41.83 -39.99 -21.19
C PRO A 184 43.23 -40.56 -21.49
N LYS A 185 43.31 -41.77 -22.04
CA LYS A 185 44.56 -42.44 -22.48
C LYS A 185 44.84 -42.28 -23.98
N ASP A 186 43.98 -41.58 -24.72
CA ASP A 186 44.21 -41.31 -26.13
C ASP A 186 45.46 -40.44 -26.33
N GLU A 187 46.40 -40.92 -27.14
CA GLU A 187 47.71 -40.29 -27.29
C GLU A 187 47.64 -38.90 -27.94
N LYS A 188 46.68 -38.68 -28.85
CA LYS A 188 46.47 -37.36 -29.47
C LYS A 188 45.92 -36.39 -28.44
N LEU A 189 44.95 -36.85 -27.63
CA LEU A 189 44.38 -36.08 -26.54
C LEU A 189 45.44 -35.71 -25.49
N THR A 190 46.29 -36.64 -25.07
CA THR A 190 47.35 -36.35 -24.09
C THR A 190 48.39 -35.38 -24.66
N LYS A 191 48.76 -35.50 -25.94
CA LYS A 191 49.70 -34.58 -26.60
C LYS A 191 49.19 -33.13 -26.63
N ILE A 192 47.90 -32.91 -26.92
CA ILE A 192 47.33 -31.55 -26.89
C ILE A 192 47.17 -30.99 -25.46
N HIS A 193 47.25 -31.85 -24.45
CA HIS A 193 47.34 -31.48 -23.03
C HIS A 193 48.78 -31.58 -22.50
N TYR A 194 49.77 -31.44 -23.38
CA TYR A 194 51.20 -31.33 -23.02
C TYR A 194 51.70 -32.53 -22.22
N ASN A 195 51.20 -33.72 -22.56
CA ASN A 195 51.52 -35.01 -21.95
C ASN A 195 51.14 -35.14 -20.47
N TYR A 196 50.37 -34.21 -19.90
CA TYR A 196 49.82 -34.40 -18.56
C TYR A 196 48.74 -35.50 -18.56
N SER A 197 48.75 -36.33 -17.52
CA SER A 197 47.73 -37.38 -17.34
C SER A 197 46.34 -36.77 -17.13
N LEU A 198 45.36 -37.23 -17.90
CA LEU A 198 43.97 -36.76 -17.81
C LEU A 198 43.07 -37.68 -16.98
N GLN A 199 43.59 -38.81 -16.51
CA GLN A 199 42.81 -39.88 -15.86
C GLN A 199 42.02 -39.41 -14.64
N ASP A 200 42.58 -38.49 -13.86
CA ASP A 200 42.01 -37.97 -12.62
C ASP A 200 41.68 -36.47 -12.67
N THR A 201 41.64 -35.90 -13.87
CA THR A 201 41.43 -34.47 -14.08
C THR A 201 39.94 -34.13 -14.14
N ASP A 202 39.54 -33.02 -13.51
CA ASP A 202 38.21 -32.47 -13.72
C ASP A 202 38.19 -31.64 -15.00
N CYS A 203 37.72 -32.24 -16.10
CA CYS A 203 37.65 -31.59 -17.41
C CYS A 203 36.85 -30.28 -17.37
N ALA A 204 35.80 -30.23 -16.55
CA ALA A 204 34.93 -29.06 -16.42
C ALA A 204 35.60 -27.92 -15.64
N ALA A 205 36.75 -28.11 -15.00
CA ALA A 205 37.48 -27.01 -14.38
C ALA A 205 38.04 -26.03 -15.41
N CYS A 206 38.38 -26.52 -16.61
CA CYS A 206 39.01 -25.73 -17.68
C CYS A 206 38.10 -25.58 -18.91
N HIS A 207 37.33 -26.62 -19.24
CA HIS A 207 36.47 -26.63 -20.42
C HIS A 207 35.04 -26.21 -20.12
N ALA A 208 34.41 -25.59 -21.12
CA ALA A 208 32.98 -25.31 -21.12
C ALA A 208 32.23 -26.53 -21.69
N PRO A 209 31.48 -27.30 -20.87
CA PRO A 209 30.92 -28.59 -21.29
C PRO A 209 29.76 -28.49 -22.29
N HIS A 210 29.21 -27.29 -22.51
CA HIS A 210 28.06 -27.06 -23.38
C HIS A 210 28.44 -26.33 -24.67
N SER A 211 29.03 -25.14 -24.54
CA SER A 211 29.50 -24.36 -25.68
C SER A 211 30.55 -23.36 -25.23
N SER A 212 31.41 -22.95 -26.16
CA SER A 212 32.46 -21.98 -25.95
C SER A 212 32.51 -20.97 -27.09
N SER A 213 33.03 -19.78 -26.79
CA SER A 213 33.37 -18.78 -27.82
C SER A 213 34.68 -19.10 -28.55
N ASN A 214 35.50 -20.01 -28.01
CA ASN A 214 36.76 -20.44 -28.63
C ASN A 214 36.69 -21.88 -29.16
N ASP A 215 37.51 -22.16 -30.16
CA ASP A 215 37.62 -23.44 -30.86
C ASP A 215 38.25 -24.55 -30.02
N LYS A 216 38.90 -24.20 -28.90
CA LYS A 216 39.50 -25.13 -27.93
C LYS A 216 38.50 -25.60 -26.86
N GLY A 217 37.25 -25.14 -26.89
CA GLY A 217 36.23 -25.53 -25.92
C GLY A 217 36.53 -25.08 -24.48
N MET A 218 37.41 -24.09 -24.31
CA MET A 218 37.79 -23.57 -23.00
C MET A 218 36.69 -22.66 -22.44
N ARG A 219 36.63 -22.52 -21.12
CA ARG A 219 35.78 -21.50 -20.47
C ARG A 219 36.13 -20.10 -20.94
N GLU A 220 35.17 -19.19 -20.81
CA GLU A 220 35.21 -17.88 -21.47
C GLU A 220 36.35 -16.96 -21.03
N VAL A 221 36.77 -17.08 -19.77
CA VAL A 221 37.85 -16.30 -19.20
C VAL A 221 38.88 -17.26 -18.64
N SER A 222 40.04 -17.34 -19.30
CA SER A 222 41.17 -18.16 -18.86
C SER A 222 42.30 -17.28 -18.34
N HIS A 223 43.00 -17.78 -17.33
CA HIS A 223 44.20 -17.16 -16.78
C HIS A 223 45.30 -17.13 -17.85
N SER A 224 46.03 -16.02 -17.96
CA SER A 224 47.01 -15.80 -19.04
C SER A 224 48.08 -16.89 -19.12
N VAL A 225 48.52 -17.42 -17.97
CA VAL A 225 49.50 -18.53 -17.89
C VAL A 225 48.97 -19.82 -18.51
N LEU A 226 47.66 -20.08 -18.42
CA LEU A 226 47.02 -21.24 -19.05
C LEU A 226 46.95 -21.06 -20.58
N ILE A 227 46.63 -19.85 -21.05
CA ILE A 227 46.56 -19.54 -22.48
C ILE A 227 47.95 -19.61 -23.13
N GLY A 228 48.97 -19.12 -22.44
CA GLY A 228 50.37 -19.18 -22.88
C GLY A 228 51.03 -20.55 -22.70
N VAL A 229 50.30 -21.52 -22.13
CA VAL A 229 50.76 -22.88 -21.89
C VAL A 229 52.09 -22.92 -21.12
N ASN A 230 52.10 -22.27 -19.97
CA ASN A 230 53.25 -22.30 -19.07
C ASN A 230 52.89 -23.03 -17.78
N CYS A 231 52.39 -24.26 -17.92
CA CYS A 231 51.96 -25.11 -16.80
C CYS A 231 53.10 -25.32 -15.79
N ASP A 232 54.33 -25.47 -16.30
CA ASP A 232 55.58 -25.66 -15.54
C ASP A 232 55.91 -24.48 -14.62
N LYS A 233 55.38 -23.28 -14.86
CA LYS A 233 55.55 -22.15 -13.92
C LYS A 233 54.83 -22.38 -12.60
N CYS A 234 53.74 -23.15 -12.64
CA CYS A 234 52.89 -23.40 -11.47
C CYS A 234 53.01 -24.83 -10.96
N HIS A 235 53.04 -25.80 -11.87
CA HIS A 235 52.97 -27.22 -11.59
C HIS A 235 54.29 -27.93 -11.88
N ASN A 236 54.46 -29.13 -11.36
CA ASN A 236 55.56 -30.02 -11.73
C ASN A 236 55.42 -30.52 -13.17
N GLU A 237 56.47 -31.10 -13.72
CA GLU A 237 56.45 -31.60 -15.09
C GLU A 237 55.59 -32.87 -15.25
N PRO A 238 55.09 -33.17 -16.47
CA PRO A 238 54.27 -34.35 -16.77
C PRO A 238 54.85 -35.69 -16.32
N THR A 239 56.18 -35.82 -16.32
CA THR A 239 56.92 -37.03 -15.97
C THR A 239 57.18 -37.17 -14.47
N SER A 240 56.86 -36.13 -13.68
CA SER A 240 56.99 -36.15 -12.23
C SER A 240 56.06 -37.19 -11.59
N PRO A 241 56.40 -37.79 -10.43
CA PRO A 241 55.45 -38.60 -9.66
C PRO A 241 54.15 -37.87 -9.31
N GLN A 242 54.15 -36.53 -9.30
CA GLN A 242 52.98 -35.69 -9.03
C GLN A 242 52.91 -34.50 -10.01
N PRO A 243 52.50 -34.71 -11.27
CA PRO A 243 52.58 -33.69 -12.32
C PRO A 243 51.80 -32.41 -12.01
N PHE A 244 50.58 -32.52 -11.49
CA PHE A 244 49.75 -31.33 -11.18
C PHE A 244 49.96 -30.75 -9.79
N LYS A 245 50.94 -31.20 -9.02
CA LYS A 245 51.23 -30.57 -7.73
C LYS A 245 51.86 -29.19 -7.97
N THR A 246 51.38 -28.17 -7.25
CA THR A 246 51.94 -26.83 -7.35
C THR A 246 53.34 -26.77 -6.73
N LYS A 247 54.23 -25.98 -7.34
CA LYS A 247 55.62 -25.79 -6.86
C LYS A 247 55.71 -25.04 -5.53
N SER A 248 54.68 -24.26 -5.20
CA SER A 248 54.53 -23.57 -3.91
C SER A 248 53.04 -23.44 -3.57
N GLU A 249 52.76 -23.06 -2.32
CA GLU A 249 51.41 -22.98 -1.76
C GLU A 249 51.13 -21.60 -1.16
N GLY A 250 49.85 -21.27 -1.04
CA GLY A 250 49.38 -20.06 -0.38
C GLY A 250 49.46 -18.78 -1.24
N PRO A 251 49.05 -17.64 -0.66
CA PRO A 251 48.93 -16.37 -1.36
C PRO A 251 50.27 -15.80 -1.84
N SER A 252 51.37 -16.08 -1.12
CA SER A 252 52.72 -15.66 -1.50
C SER A 252 53.09 -16.16 -2.89
N PHE A 253 52.64 -17.36 -3.26
CA PHE A 253 52.88 -17.91 -4.58
C PHE A 253 52.20 -17.08 -5.67
N CYS A 254 50.92 -16.71 -5.47
CA CYS A 254 50.20 -15.84 -6.40
C CYS A 254 50.87 -14.47 -6.52
N TYR A 255 51.41 -13.93 -5.43
CA TYR A 255 52.06 -12.62 -5.42
C TYR A 255 53.42 -12.58 -6.11
N THR A 256 54.03 -13.71 -6.47
CA THR A 256 55.23 -13.72 -7.32
C THR A 256 54.96 -13.08 -8.69
N CYS A 257 53.73 -13.21 -9.21
CA CYS A 257 53.26 -12.55 -10.43
C CYS A 257 52.31 -11.37 -10.15
N HIS A 258 51.57 -11.40 -9.04
CA HIS A 258 50.58 -10.37 -8.66
C HIS A 258 51.07 -9.40 -7.57
N SER A 259 52.36 -9.05 -7.58
CA SER A 259 53.00 -8.20 -6.57
C SER A 259 52.39 -6.79 -6.49
N GLU A 260 51.95 -6.24 -7.63
CA GLU A 260 51.28 -4.94 -7.67
C GLU A 260 49.89 -4.98 -7.00
N GLN A 261 49.17 -6.09 -7.13
CA GLN A 261 47.90 -6.29 -6.43
C GLN A 261 48.12 -6.43 -4.92
N GLN A 262 49.17 -7.14 -4.51
CA GLN A 262 49.56 -7.26 -3.11
C GLN A 262 49.75 -5.89 -2.44
N LYS A 263 50.51 -4.99 -3.08
CA LYS A 263 50.76 -3.62 -2.58
C LYS A 263 49.47 -2.80 -2.46
N LYS A 264 48.54 -2.96 -3.39
CA LYS A 264 47.25 -2.24 -3.39
C LYS A 264 46.33 -2.71 -2.26
N TYR A 265 46.30 -4.00 -1.96
CA TYR A 265 45.32 -4.58 -1.03
C TYR A 265 45.79 -4.65 0.42
N GLN A 266 47.04 -4.27 0.71
CA GLN A 266 47.56 -4.12 2.08
C GLN A 266 47.22 -2.78 2.73
N LYS A 267 46.55 -1.86 2.01
CA LYS A 267 46.20 -0.52 2.52
C LYS A 267 44.71 -0.44 2.86
N GLY A 268 44.40 0.11 4.04
CA GLY A 268 43.03 0.32 4.50
C GLY A 268 42.38 -0.91 5.15
N ILE A 269 41.06 -0.98 5.09
CA ILE A 269 40.27 -2.09 5.63
C ILE A 269 40.28 -3.22 4.61
N ILE A 270 41.00 -4.28 4.94
CA ILE A 270 41.11 -5.49 4.10
C ILE A 270 39.86 -6.34 4.31
N HIS A 271 39.27 -6.83 3.22
CA HIS A 271 38.15 -7.75 3.25
C HIS A 271 38.59 -9.09 3.88
N LYS A 272 37.84 -9.55 4.88
CA LYS A 272 38.21 -10.65 5.80
C LYS A 272 38.78 -11.92 5.13
N PRO A 273 38.25 -12.43 4.00
CA PRO A 273 38.82 -13.61 3.32
C PRO A 273 40.29 -13.44 2.90
N LEU A 274 40.75 -12.20 2.73
CA LEU A 274 42.10 -11.84 2.31
C LEU A 274 43.05 -11.53 3.48
N SER A 275 42.52 -11.12 4.65
CA SER A 275 43.30 -10.48 5.73
C SER A 275 44.19 -11.39 6.59
N LYS A 276 44.01 -12.73 6.55
CA LYS A 276 44.79 -13.68 7.37
C LYS A 276 45.37 -14.85 6.60
N ASP A 277 44.57 -15.45 5.71
CA ASP A 277 44.95 -16.69 5.01
C ASP A 277 45.24 -16.46 3.51
N GLY A 278 44.91 -15.26 2.99
CA GLY A 278 45.02 -14.94 1.56
C GLY A 278 44.34 -15.97 0.66
N LYS A 279 43.08 -16.31 0.95
CA LYS A 279 42.32 -17.34 0.21
C LYS A 279 41.83 -16.83 -1.14
N CYS A 280 42.75 -16.53 -2.06
CA CYS A 280 42.46 -16.06 -3.41
C CYS A 280 41.49 -17.03 -4.14
N THR A 281 41.71 -18.33 -3.94
CA THR A 281 40.95 -19.41 -4.58
C THR A 281 39.53 -19.61 -4.04
N ALA A 282 39.16 -18.93 -2.94
CA ALA A 282 37.78 -18.90 -2.47
C ALA A 282 36.87 -18.05 -3.37
N CYS A 283 37.46 -17.16 -4.18
CA CYS A 283 36.74 -16.26 -5.08
C CYS A 283 37.18 -16.41 -6.53
N HIS A 284 38.46 -16.66 -6.79
CA HIS A 284 39.04 -16.77 -8.13
C HIS A 284 39.41 -18.22 -8.46
N SER A 285 39.18 -18.63 -9.69
CA SER A 285 39.78 -19.84 -10.24
C SER A 285 41.18 -19.48 -10.77
N PRO A 286 42.23 -20.25 -10.42
CA PRO A 286 43.59 -20.00 -10.91
C PRO A 286 43.75 -20.39 -12.39
N HIS A 287 42.77 -21.08 -12.99
CA HIS A 287 42.85 -21.61 -14.35
C HIS A 287 41.87 -20.91 -15.29
N ALA A 288 40.58 -21.20 -15.16
CA ALA A 288 39.56 -20.64 -16.03
C ALA A 288 38.19 -20.56 -15.34
N SER A 289 37.33 -19.71 -15.87
CA SER A 289 35.94 -19.54 -15.45
C SER A 289 35.12 -18.92 -16.58
N ASP A 290 33.79 -19.01 -16.50
CA ASP A 290 32.89 -18.28 -17.39
C ASP A 290 32.59 -16.85 -16.89
N HIS A 291 33.20 -16.45 -15.77
CA HIS A 291 32.96 -15.16 -15.13
C HIS A 291 34.18 -14.24 -15.22
N LYS A 292 33.92 -12.94 -15.38
CA LYS A 292 34.95 -11.89 -15.45
C LYS A 292 35.89 -12.00 -14.23
N MET A 293 37.15 -11.62 -14.42
CA MET A 293 38.21 -11.73 -13.40
C MET A 293 38.41 -13.17 -12.90
N VAL A 294 38.05 -14.17 -13.71
CA VAL A 294 38.18 -15.60 -13.41
C VAL A 294 37.46 -16.00 -12.11
N LEU A 295 36.34 -15.37 -11.77
CA LEU A 295 35.61 -15.67 -10.53
C LEU A 295 35.01 -17.08 -10.55
N ILE A 296 35.02 -17.82 -9.44
CA ILE A 296 34.48 -19.20 -9.38
C ILE A 296 32.96 -19.28 -9.55
N LYS A 297 32.26 -18.15 -9.38
CA LYS A 297 30.82 -17.96 -9.56
C LYS A 297 30.58 -16.56 -10.09
N ASN A 298 29.38 -16.29 -10.60
CA ASN A 298 29.00 -14.91 -10.90
C ASN A 298 29.01 -14.08 -9.62
N GLU A 299 29.23 -12.77 -9.78
CA GLU A 299 29.46 -11.85 -8.67
C GLU A 299 28.38 -11.91 -7.59
N ARG A 300 27.10 -11.94 -7.99
CA ARG A 300 25.96 -12.05 -7.09
C ARG A 300 26.07 -13.30 -6.22
N GLU A 301 26.15 -14.47 -6.85
CA GLU A 301 26.16 -15.74 -6.14
C GLU A 301 27.43 -15.90 -5.30
N LEU A 302 28.56 -15.40 -5.78
CA LEU A 302 29.81 -15.42 -5.04
C LEU A 302 29.67 -14.68 -3.72
N CYS A 303 29.29 -13.40 -3.76
CA CYS A 303 29.16 -12.57 -2.56
C CYS A 303 28.08 -13.11 -1.62
N LEU A 304 26.90 -13.46 -2.15
CA LEU A 304 25.75 -13.91 -1.35
C LEU A 304 25.94 -15.32 -0.77
N SER A 305 26.89 -16.12 -1.27
CA SER A 305 27.21 -17.43 -0.67
C SER A 305 27.77 -17.31 0.76
N CYS A 306 28.39 -16.16 1.08
CA CYS A 306 28.91 -15.85 2.41
C CYS A 306 28.09 -14.77 3.14
N HIS A 307 27.62 -13.74 2.43
CA HIS A 307 26.89 -12.61 3.01
C HIS A 307 25.37 -12.89 3.15
N LYS A 308 25.02 -13.90 3.95
CA LYS A 308 23.62 -14.32 4.18
C LYS A 308 22.67 -13.18 4.58
N PRO A 309 23.01 -12.27 5.52
CA PRO A 309 22.09 -11.17 5.88
C PRO A 309 21.79 -10.23 4.70
N ILE A 310 22.74 -10.07 3.78
CA ILE A 310 22.56 -9.26 2.57
C ILE A 310 21.72 -10.02 1.55
N LYS A 311 21.90 -11.34 1.44
CA LYS A 311 21.05 -12.21 0.64
C LYS A 311 19.59 -12.06 1.06
N ASP A 312 19.33 -12.14 2.37
CA ASP A 312 18.00 -11.97 2.92
C ASP A 312 17.44 -10.57 2.60
N ALA A 313 18.27 -9.51 2.67
CA ALA A 313 17.86 -8.15 2.36
C ALA A 313 17.49 -7.94 0.88
N VAL A 314 18.28 -8.46 -0.07
CA VAL A 314 18.00 -8.31 -1.51
C VAL A 314 16.86 -9.21 -2.00
N GLU A 315 16.44 -10.17 -1.18
CA GLU A 315 15.27 -11.02 -1.42
C GLU A 315 13.98 -10.46 -0.78
N LYS A 316 14.05 -9.35 -0.03
CA LYS A 316 12.86 -8.64 0.50
C LYS A 316 12.05 -7.97 -0.62
N THR A 317 10.83 -7.56 -0.25
CA THR A 317 9.84 -6.92 -1.14
C THR A 317 10.40 -5.71 -1.90
N VAL A 318 11.24 -4.89 -1.26
CA VAL A 318 11.84 -3.72 -1.89
C VAL A 318 13.36 -3.87 -1.83
N ALA A 319 13.93 -4.45 -2.88
CA ALA A 319 15.37 -4.56 -3.02
C ALA A 319 15.94 -3.34 -3.76
N HIS A 320 17.13 -2.88 -3.35
CA HIS A 320 17.83 -1.84 -4.08
C HIS A 320 18.36 -2.40 -5.39
N GLU A 321 17.98 -1.81 -6.53
CA GLU A 321 18.16 -2.40 -7.85
C GLU A 321 19.62 -2.82 -8.18
N PRO A 322 20.67 -2.02 -7.91
CA PRO A 322 22.06 -2.45 -8.14
C PRO A 322 22.43 -3.71 -7.35
N ALA A 323 22.00 -3.80 -6.09
CA ALA A 323 22.21 -4.98 -5.25
C ALA A 323 21.35 -6.16 -5.71
N ALA A 324 20.10 -5.90 -6.11
CA ALA A 324 19.17 -6.88 -6.66
C ALA A 324 19.58 -7.38 -8.05
N LYS A 325 20.47 -6.71 -8.77
CA LYS A 325 21.11 -7.22 -9.99
C LYS A 325 22.42 -7.93 -9.73
N GLY A 326 22.98 -7.79 -8.52
CA GLY A 326 24.23 -8.43 -8.12
C GLY A 326 25.49 -7.66 -8.51
N ASN A 327 25.38 -6.36 -8.77
CA ASN A 327 26.50 -5.49 -9.11
C ASN A 327 27.16 -4.97 -7.82
N CYS A 328 27.64 -5.86 -6.95
CA CYS A 328 28.19 -5.51 -5.64
C CYS A 328 29.40 -4.57 -5.76
N SER A 329 30.24 -4.78 -6.76
CA SER A 329 31.47 -4.08 -7.05
C SER A 329 31.25 -2.73 -7.72
N SER A 330 29.99 -2.29 -7.94
CA SER A 330 29.74 -0.88 -8.27
C SER A 330 29.93 0.01 -7.05
N CYS A 331 29.69 -0.54 -5.86
CA CYS A 331 29.70 0.18 -4.59
C CYS A 331 30.83 -0.27 -3.66
N HIS A 332 31.17 -1.55 -3.68
CA HIS A 332 32.22 -2.14 -2.87
C HIS A 332 33.52 -2.35 -3.66
N GLU A 333 34.65 -2.26 -2.96
CA GLU A 333 35.94 -2.78 -3.37
C GLU A 333 36.11 -4.18 -2.76
N PRO A 334 35.99 -5.28 -3.52
CA PRO A 334 35.92 -6.64 -2.94
C PRO A 334 37.17 -7.10 -2.18
N HIS A 335 38.29 -6.39 -2.30
CA HIS A 335 39.58 -6.75 -1.70
C HIS A 335 39.94 -5.89 -0.49
N ALA A 336 40.05 -4.57 -0.68
CA ALA A 336 40.41 -3.63 0.37
C ALA A 336 40.00 -2.21 -0.01
N SER A 337 39.67 -1.40 0.98
CA SER A 337 39.38 0.03 0.79
C SER A 337 39.65 0.80 2.08
N PRO A 338 40.03 2.10 2.00
CA PRO A 338 40.12 2.96 3.17
C PRO A 338 38.75 3.24 3.84
N ASN A 339 37.64 2.96 3.17
CA ASN A 339 36.30 3.24 3.67
C ASN A 339 35.69 2.02 4.40
N LYS A 340 34.88 2.30 5.44
CA LYS A 340 34.12 1.26 6.17
C LYS A 340 33.26 0.42 5.22
N ALA A 341 33.06 -0.86 5.57
CA ALA A 341 32.37 -1.84 4.73
C ALA A 341 32.99 -2.02 3.32
N VAL A 342 34.27 -1.65 3.19
CA VAL A 342 35.06 -1.78 1.97
C VAL A 342 34.41 -1.05 0.79
N LEU A 343 33.85 0.15 1.02
CA LEU A 343 33.18 0.94 -0.03
C LEU A 343 34.18 1.66 -0.94
N LYS A 344 33.83 1.89 -2.21
CA LYS A 344 34.70 2.62 -3.15
C LYS A 344 35.01 4.05 -2.69
N THR A 345 34.00 4.74 -2.18
CA THR A 345 34.08 6.12 -1.71
C THR A 345 33.29 6.27 -0.40
N LYS A 346 33.23 7.49 0.15
CA LYS A 346 32.34 7.79 1.27
C LYS A 346 30.89 7.61 0.86
N VAL A 347 30.01 7.31 1.83
CA VAL A 347 28.59 7.04 1.58
C VAL A 347 27.90 8.18 0.83
N GLU A 348 28.18 9.43 1.21
CA GLU A 348 27.64 10.64 0.56
C GLU A 348 27.99 10.72 -0.93
N ASP A 349 29.27 10.60 -1.27
CA ASP A 349 29.76 10.65 -2.64
C ASP A 349 29.24 9.47 -3.47
N LEU A 350 29.21 8.28 -2.86
CA LEU A 350 28.74 7.07 -3.52
C LEU A 350 27.26 7.19 -3.90
N CYS A 351 26.42 7.64 -2.98
CA CYS A 351 24.99 7.82 -3.24
C CYS A 351 24.77 8.92 -4.27
N LYS A 352 25.48 10.06 -4.15
CA LYS A 352 25.38 11.18 -5.09
C LYS A 352 25.69 10.77 -6.53
N GLY A 353 26.64 9.86 -6.74
CA GLY A 353 26.99 9.36 -8.08
C GLY A 353 25.86 8.69 -8.87
N CYS A 354 24.74 8.33 -8.22
CA CYS A 354 23.54 7.80 -8.89
C CYS A 354 22.24 8.53 -8.50
N HIS A 355 22.20 9.16 -7.32
CA HIS A 355 21.02 9.86 -6.79
C HIS A 355 21.15 11.37 -6.86
N GLU A 356 21.68 11.91 -7.97
CA GLU A 356 21.91 13.35 -8.17
C GLU A 356 20.64 14.20 -7.90
N LYS A 357 19.49 13.78 -8.43
CA LYS A 357 18.21 14.46 -8.21
C LYS A 357 17.79 14.55 -6.74
N ALA A 358 18.16 13.57 -5.92
CA ALA A 358 17.89 13.64 -4.50
C ALA A 358 18.74 14.73 -3.84
N MET A 359 19.98 14.91 -4.32
CA MET A 359 20.94 15.90 -3.81
C MET A 359 20.53 17.34 -4.10
N ASP A 360 19.66 17.58 -5.09
CA ASP A 360 19.06 18.92 -5.31
C ASP A 360 18.35 19.43 -4.05
N THR A 361 17.88 18.53 -3.19
CA THR A 361 17.24 18.88 -1.91
C THR A 361 18.19 19.61 -0.95
N LEU A 362 19.51 19.47 -1.12
CA LEU A 362 20.51 20.21 -0.34
C LEU A 362 20.50 21.72 -0.66
N THR A 363 19.93 22.13 -1.78
CA THR A 363 19.80 23.55 -2.17
C THR A 363 18.59 24.24 -1.54
N LYS A 364 17.72 23.48 -0.87
CA LYS A 364 16.51 23.99 -0.22
C LYS A 364 16.85 24.83 1.01
N LYS A 365 16.00 25.79 1.34
CA LYS A 365 16.23 26.73 2.47
C LYS A 365 16.36 26.02 3.82
N VAL A 366 15.58 24.96 4.04
CA VAL A 366 15.60 24.17 5.27
C VAL A 366 15.90 22.73 4.91
N VAL A 367 17.06 22.25 5.34
CA VAL A 367 17.52 20.88 5.08
C VAL A 367 17.53 20.11 6.39
N HIS A 368 17.03 18.88 6.37
CA HIS A 368 17.02 18.02 7.55
C HIS A 368 18.45 17.58 7.90
N SER A 369 18.87 17.77 9.15
CA SER A 369 20.29 17.62 9.56
C SER A 369 20.94 16.28 9.18
N PRO A 370 20.31 15.09 9.37
CA PRO A 370 20.91 13.82 8.95
C PRO A 370 21.15 13.74 7.43
N PHE A 371 20.27 14.35 6.64
CA PHE A 371 20.41 14.41 5.19
C PHE A 371 21.53 15.38 4.77
N ALA A 372 21.59 16.56 5.38
CA ALA A 372 22.66 17.54 5.14
C ALA A 372 24.06 16.98 5.45
N LYS A 373 24.16 16.06 6.41
CA LYS A 373 25.40 15.37 6.81
C LYS A 373 25.72 14.12 5.99
N GLY A 374 24.95 13.80 4.95
CA GLY A 374 25.19 12.62 4.13
C GLY A 374 24.92 11.28 4.83
N GLU A 375 24.16 11.28 5.93
CA GLU A 375 23.91 10.09 6.75
C GLU A 375 22.79 9.19 6.21
N CYS A 376 22.76 8.97 4.89
CA CYS A 376 21.69 8.26 4.17
C CYS A 376 21.36 6.90 4.81
N ALA A 377 22.42 6.17 5.20
CA ALA A 377 22.33 4.83 5.75
C ALA A 377 21.75 4.78 7.18
N LYS A 378 21.48 5.90 7.85
CA LYS A 378 20.76 5.90 9.14
C LYS A 378 19.28 5.59 8.95
N CYS A 379 18.70 6.05 7.84
CA CYS A 379 17.28 5.86 7.53
C CYS A 379 17.05 4.78 6.47
N HIS A 380 17.95 4.68 5.48
CA HIS A 380 17.81 3.75 4.36
C HIS A 380 18.71 2.52 4.52
N ASP A 381 18.21 1.36 4.12
CA ASP A 381 18.98 0.15 3.87
C ASP A 381 19.42 0.13 2.40
N SER A 382 20.72 0.24 2.15
CA SER A 382 21.29 0.35 0.80
C SER A 382 21.18 -0.94 -0.03
N HIS A 383 20.78 -2.07 0.56
CA HIS A 383 20.64 -3.35 -0.13
C HIS A 383 19.19 -3.73 -0.36
N GLY A 384 18.33 -3.53 0.66
CA GLY A 384 16.92 -3.89 0.55
C GLY A 384 16.18 -3.81 1.88
N SER A 385 14.88 -3.53 1.81
CA SER A 385 13.98 -3.49 2.95
C SER A 385 12.63 -4.11 2.62
N ALA A 386 11.88 -4.48 3.66
CA ALA A 386 10.46 -4.79 3.54
C ALA A 386 9.61 -3.52 3.35
N LEU A 387 10.19 -2.34 3.60
CA LEU A 387 9.50 -1.05 3.57
C LEU A 387 9.82 -0.28 2.27
N VAL A 388 8.83 0.47 1.81
CA VAL A 388 8.96 1.36 0.64
C VAL A 388 10.13 2.33 0.81
N LYS A 389 10.74 2.73 -0.31
CA LYS A 389 11.91 3.62 -0.33
C LYS A 389 13.07 3.12 0.54
N LEU A 390 13.19 1.82 0.73
CA LEU A 390 14.30 1.18 1.46
C LEU A 390 14.41 1.62 2.93
N LEU A 391 13.34 2.02 3.59
CA LEU A 391 13.41 2.48 4.98
C LEU A 391 13.78 1.34 5.94
N LYS A 392 14.60 1.62 6.96
CA LYS A 392 15.01 0.65 7.98
C LYS A 392 13.91 0.32 8.99
N LYS A 393 13.00 1.26 9.23
CA LYS A 393 11.89 1.15 10.18
C LYS A 393 10.65 1.89 9.64
N PRO A 394 9.43 1.54 10.09
CA PRO A 394 8.21 2.28 9.76
C PRO A 394 8.32 3.75 10.18
N GLY A 395 7.61 4.65 9.48
CA GLY A 395 7.75 6.11 9.63
C GLY A 395 7.80 6.61 11.07
N LYS A 396 6.78 6.29 11.88
CA LYS A 396 6.71 6.67 13.31
C LYS A 396 7.94 6.26 14.11
N GLU A 397 8.29 4.97 14.05
CA GLU A 397 9.42 4.41 14.79
C GLU A 397 10.76 4.97 14.30
N LEU A 398 10.88 5.21 12.99
CA LEU A 398 12.07 5.78 12.39
C LEU A 398 12.28 7.22 12.87
N CYS A 399 11.23 8.04 12.83
CA CYS A 399 11.30 9.44 13.26
C CYS A 399 11.57 9.53 14.77
N TYR A 400 10.84 8.78 15.60
CA TYR A 400 10.97 8.85 17.06
C TYR A 400 12.25 8.23 17.62
N ALA A 401 12.98 7.45 16.83
CA ALA A 401 14.35 7.05 17.20
C ALA A 401 15.24 8.26 17.52
N CYS A 402 14.97 9.42 16.89
CA CYS A 402 15.66 10.69 17.14
C CYS A 402 14.74 11.75 17.78
N HIS A 403 13.46 11.79 17.42
CA HIS A 403 12.49 12.83 17.85
C HIS A 403 11.67 12.42 19.08
N LYS A 404 12.34 12.02 20.16
CA LYS A 404 11.71 11.49 21.38
C LYS A 404 10.82 12.49 22.13
N GLU A 405 11.17 13.77 22.07
CA GLU A 405 10.36 14.81 22.72
C GLU A 405 9.03 15.03 22.00
N GLN A 406 9.02 14.90 20.66
CA GLN A 406 7.79 14.92 19.88
C GLN A 406 6.92 13.70 20.17
N GLU A 407 7.51 12.51 20.32
CA GLU A 407 6.79 11.30 20.71
C GLU A 407 6.03 11.50 22.03
N LYS A 408 6.69 12.05 23.06
CA LYS A 408 6.05 12.38 24.33
C LYS A 408 4.99 13.46 24.18
N ALA A 409 5.29 14.54 23.44
CA ALA A 409 4.37 15.65 23.27
C ALA A 409 3.08 15.26 22.54
N PHE A 410 3.16 14.28 21.64
CA PHE A 410 2.01 13.82 20.84
C PHE A 410 1.23 12.68 21.51
N ALA A 411 1.68 12.17 22.65
CA ALA A 411 0.97 11.20 23.47
C ALA A 411 -0.18 11.87 24.25
N ARG A 412 -1.17 12.43 23.52
CA ARG A 412 -2.37 13.08 24.07
C ARG A 412 -3.63 12.35 23.62
N GLN A 413 -4.77 12.69 24.24
CA GLN A 413 -6.04 12.00 24.00
C GLN A 413 -6.54 12.09 22.55
N PHE A 414 -6.33 13.24 21.90
CA PHE A 414 -6.73 13.45 20.51
C PHE A 414 -5.49 13.76 19.69
N VAL A 415 -5.15 12.87 18.76
CA VAL A 415 -4.00 13.00 17.86
C VAL A 415 -4.51 13.15 16.44
N HIS A 416 -3.91 14.04 15.67
CA HIS A 416 -4.24 14.23 14.26
C HIS A 416 -3.87 12.98 13.46
N ASN A 417 -4.79 12.47 12.62
CA ASN A 417 -4.65 11.15 11.98
C ASN A 417 -3.29 10.91 11.28
N PRO A 418 -2.75 11.83 10.45
CA PRO A 418 -1.41 11.67 9.87
C PRO A 418 -0.30 11.42 10.90
N VAL A 419 -0.38 12.06 12.07
CA VAL A 419 0.59 11.88 13.17
C VAL A 419 0.35 10.55 13.88
N PHE A 420 -0.91 10.22 14.16
CA PHE A 420 -1.29 8.95 14.78
C PHE A 420 -0.83 7.75 13.95
N ASP A 421 -1.05 7.81 12.63
CA ASP A 421 -0.66 6.78 11.66
C ASP A 421 0.86 6.75 11.38
N GLY A 422 1.63 7.70 11.91
CA GLY A 422 3.07 7.78 11.66
C GLY A 422 3.48 8.26 10.28
N ARG A 423 2.57 8.91 9.55
CA ARG A 423 2.77 9.48 8.20
C ARG A 423 3.30 10.90 8.28
N CYS A 424 4.42 11.07 8.98
CA CYS A 424 5.07 12.37 9.18
C CYS A 424 5.36 13.07 7.85
N GLU A 425 5.74 12.30 6.83
CA GLU A 425 6.10 12.76 5.50
C GLU A 425 4.92 13.31 4.68
N ALA A 426 3.68 13.10 5.13
CA ALA A 426 2.50 13.70 4.49
C ALA A 426 2.52 15.23 4.59
N CYS A 427 3.15 15.77 5.65
CA CYS A 427 3.33 17.21 5.83
C CYS A 427 4.81 17.59 5.81
N HIS A 428 5.68 16.70 6.33
CA HIS A 428 7.10 16.98 6.54
C HIS A 428 8.03 16.23 5.59
N PRO A 429 8.46 16.81 4.44
CA PRO A 429 9.47 16.20 3.60
C PRO A 429 10.76 15.95 4.40
N SER A 430 11.11 14.67 4.56
CA SER A 430 12.14 14.19 5.50
C SER A 430 13.58 14.57 5.14
N HIS A 431 13.82 15.13 3.96
CA HIS A 431 15.15 15.54 3.50
C HIS A 431 15.33 17.07 3.51
N GLY A 432 14.31 17.82 3.08
CA GLY A 432 14.39 19.28 2.99
C GLY A 432 13.14 19.90 2.39
N SER A 433 12.96 21.19 2.63
CA SER A 433 11.91 22.04 2.04
C SER A 433 12.37 23.50 1.99
N ASP A 434 11.72 24.30 1.15
CA ASP A 434 11.84 25.75 1.18
C ASP A 434 11.06 26.39 2.34
N GLU A 435 10.18 25.63 2.99
CA GLU A 435 9.32 26.11 4.09
C GLU A 435 9.87 25.75 5.47
N ALA A 436 9.62 26.64 6.43
CA ALA A 436 10.03 26.46 7.83
C ALA A 436 9.49 25.14 8.42
N LYS A 437 10.27 24.54 9.32
CA LYS A 437 9.95 23.26 9.98
C LYS A 437 9.72 22.10 8.99
N LEU A 438 10.33 22.17 7.80
CA LEU A 438 10.22 21.17 6.75
C LEU A 438 8.75 20.94 6.40
N LEU A 439 8.05 21.89 5.79
CA LEU A 439 6.66 21.70 5.35
C LEU A 439 6.58 21.63 3.82
N HIS A 440 5.68 20.85 3.23
CA HIS A 440 5.49 20.88 1.77
C HIS A 440 4.95 22.22 1.23
N LYS A 441 4.30 23.02 2.08
CA LYS A 441 3.64 24.29 1.76
C LYS A 441 3.69 25.23 2.96
N PRO A 442 3.47 26.54 2.77
CA PRO A 442 3.27 27.46 3.87
C PRO A 442 2.22 26.91 4.85
N TYR A 443 2.48 27.07 6.16
CA TYR A 443 1.68 26.45 7.23
C TYR A 443 0.17 26.68 7.07
N ASN A 444 -0.21 27.91 6.72
CA ASN A 444 -1.61 28.32 6.57
C ASN A 444 -2.31 27.64 5.39
N GLU A 445 -1.57 27.27 4.34
CA GLU A 445 -2.11 26.61 3.15
C GLU A 445 -2.09 25.08 3.26
N MET A 446 -1.22 24.53 4.11
CA MET A 446 -1.07 23.08 4.29
C MET A 446 -2.38 22.36 4.59
N CYS A 447 -3.24 22.97 5.41
CA CYS A 447 -4.50 22.39 5.84
C CYS A 447 -5.44 22.08 4.67
N SER A 448 -5.40 22.93 3.64
CA SER A 448 -6.24 22.86 2.43
C SER A 448 -5.87 21.73 1.47
N VAL A 449 -4.76 21.03 1.71
CA VAL A 449 -4.37 19.86 0.91
C VAL A 449 -5.26 18.66 1.22
N CYS A 450 -5.72 18.56 2.47
CA CYS A 450 -6.49 17.41 2.96
C CYS A 450 -7.91 17.79 3.42
N HIS A 451 -8.11 18.96 4.03
CA HIS A 451 -9.43 19.38 4.54
C HIS A 451 -10.34 19.99 3.46
N ASN A 452 -10.27 19.47 2.23
CA ASN A 452 -10.86 20.08 1.03
C ASN A 452 -12.38 20.20 1.15
N THR A 453 -13.03 19.28 1.86
CA THR A 453 -14.48 19.34 2.14
C THR A 453 -14.83 20.56 3.00
N LEU A 454 -14.03 20.88 4.01
CA LEU A 454 -14.22 22.07 4.86
C LEU A 454 -14.03 23.34 4.02
N PHE A 455 -12.90 23.43 3.31
CA PHE A 455 -12.59 24.58 2.45
C PHE A 455 -13.59 24.74 1.30
N GLY A 456 -14.10 23.62 0.76
CA GLY A 456 -15.15 23.61 -0.25
C GLY A 456 -16.49 24.10 0.27
N ARG A 457 -16.91 23.65 1.46
CA ARG A 457 -18.15 24.13 2.12
C ARG A 457 -18.10 25.62 2.43
N LEU A 458 -16.92 26.11 2.81
CA LEU A 458 -16.71 27.50 3.19
C LEU A 458 -16.34 28.41 2.01
N LYS A 459 -16.25 27.84 0.79
CA LYS A 459 -16.05 28.61 -0.43
C LYS A 459 -17.31 29.39 -0.77
N GLY A 460 -17.19 30.71 -0.88
CA GLY A 460 -18.32 31.60 -1.22
C GLY A 460 -19.34 31.80 -0.09
N ILE A 461 -18.94 31.60 1.17
CA ILE A 461 -19.80 31.95 2.31
C ILE A 461 -19.90 33.46 2.46
N GLU A 462 -21.09 33.93 2.82
CA GLU A 462 -21.41 35.36 2.95
C GLU A 462 -20.72 35.98 4.17
N PHE A 463 -20.62 35.25 5.28
CA PHE A 463 -20.00 35.72 6.52
C PHE A 463 -18.87 34.77 6.95
N PRO A 464 -17.66 34.90 6.37
CA PRO A 464 -16.50 34.17 6.85
C PRO A 464 -16.03 34.70 8.20
N HIS A 465 -15.62 33.80 9.10
CA HIS A 465 -14.97 34.24 10.34
C HIS A 465 -13.54 34.70 10.03
N GLU A 466 -13.14 35.89 10.51
CA GLU A 466 -11.88 36.53 10.12
C GLU A 466 -10.62 35.68 10.35
N PRO A 467 -10.43 34.99 11.51
CA PRO A 467 -9.30 34.06 11.68
C PRO A 467 -9.26 32.93 10.65
N PHE A 468 -10.42 32.44 10.22
CA PHE A 468 -10.50 31.42 9.17
C PHE A 468 -10.15 32.00 7.79
N LYS A 469 -10.66 33.19 7.47
CA LYS A 469 -10.34 33.92 6.22
C LYS A 469 -8.84 34.19 6.08
N LYS A 470 -8.16 34.50 7.19
CA LYS A 470 -6.70 34.70 7.26
C LYS A 470 -5.90 33.39 7.39
N MET A 471 -6.58 32.24 7.41
CA MET A 471 -5.98 30.91 7.60
C MET A 471 -5.15 30.77 8.88
N GLU A 472 -5.54 31.47 9.96
CA GLU A 472 -4.84 31.45 11.25
C GLU A 472 -5.30 30.28 12.12
N CYS A 473 -5.30 29.06 11.55
CA CYS A 473 -5.84 27.86 12.17
C CYS A 473 -5.22 27.59 13.56
N ALA A 474 -3.92 27.85 13.71
CA ALA A 474 -3.16 27.63 14.94
C ALA A 474 -3.63 28.44 16.15
N LYS A 475 -4.39 29.52 15.93
CA LYS A 475 -4.96 30.31 17.04
C LYS A 475 -6.02 29.53 17.81
N CYS A 476 -6.67 28.57 17.15
CA CYS A 476 -7.71 27.75 17.75
C CYS A 476 -7.33 26.26 17.80
N HIS A 477 -6.46 25.79 16.89
CA HIS A 477 -6.13 24.38 16.74
C HIS A 477 -4.67 24.04 17.04
N GLU A 478 -4.44 22.96 17.80
CA GLU A 478 -3.16 22.28 17.95
C GLU A 478 -3.01 21.18 16.88
N THR A 479 -2.24 21.44 15.83
CA THR A 479 -2.24 20.63 14.60
C THR A 479 -1.75 19.19 14.72
N HIS A 480 -1.02 18.85 15.78
CA HIS A 480 -0.48 17.50 15.97
C HIS A 480 -1.29 16.69 16.96
N ALA A 481 -1.50 17.21 18.16
CA ALA A 481 -2.21 16.54 19.22
C ALA A 481 -2.70 17.52 20.29
N SER A 482 -3.86 17.26 20.86
CA SER A 482 -4.47 18.03 21.96
C SER A 482 -5.15 17.09 22.95
N SER A 483 -5.29 17.54 24.20
CA SER A 483 -6.17 16.90 25.19
C SER A 483 -7.64 17.32 25.04
N ILE A 484 -7.95 18.18 24.07
CA ILE A 484 -9.29 18.73 23.82
C ILE A 484 -9.78 18.25 22.45
N ARG A 485 -11.03 17.74 22.42
CA ARG A 485 -11.67 17.22 21.21
C ARG A 485 -11.67 18.28 20.10
N GLY A 486 -11.40 17.84 18.87
CA GLY A 486 -11.30 18.75 17.72
C GLY A 486 -9.94 19.45 17.62
N LEU A 487 -8.93 18.94 18.34
CA LEU A 487 -7.58 19.48 18.36
C LEU A 487 -7.57 20.95 18.79
N LEU A 488 -8.37 21.32 19.79
CA LEU A 488 -8.50 22.71 20.22
C LEU A 488 -7.41 23.10 21.21
N VAL A 489 -7.02 24.38 21.21
CA VAL A 489 -6.07 24.95 22.19
C VAL A 489 -6.72 25.23 23.55
N LYS A 490 -8.03 25.52 23.57
CA LYS A 490 -8.85 25.83 24.76
C LYS A 490 -10.24 25.20 24.60
N LYS A 491 -10.93 24.94 25.71
CA LYS A 491 -12.25 24.29 25.73
C LYS A 491 -13.38 25.32 25.85
N GLY A 492 -14.49 25.08 25.14
CA GLY A 492 -15.74 25.83 25.31
C GLY A 492 -15.57 27.33 25.10
N THR A 493 -16.29 28.14 25.87
CA THR A 493 -16.30 29.61 25.76
C THR A 493 -14.91 30.27 25.92
N ALA A 494 -13.96 29.62 26.60
CA ALA A 494 -12.60 30.15 26.80
C ALA A 494 -11.80 30.30 25.48
N ILE A 495 -12.14 29.54 24.43
CA ILE A 495 -11.46 29.69 23.13
C ILE A 495 -11.89 30.97 22.40
N CYS A 496 -13.16 31.35 22.53
CA CYS A 496 -13.75 32.48 21.85
C CYS A 496 -13.46 33.79 22.58
N THR A 497 -13.58 33.77 23.92
CA THR A 497 -13.34 34.95 24.77
C THR A 497 -11.90 35.41 24.77
N ASN A 498 -10.94 34.59 24.30
CA ASN A 498 -9.56 35.02 24.08
C ASN A 498 -9.42 36.15 23.04
N CYS A 499 -10.45 36.39 22.22
CA CYS A 499 -10.51 37.52 21.30
C CYS A 499 -11.83 38.30 21.40
N HIS A 500 -12.89 37.67 21.93
CA HIS A 500 -14.22 38.25 22.10
C HIS A 500 -14.55 38.53 23.58
N GLU A 501 -13.60 39.10 24.33
CA GLU A 501 -13.70 39.36 25.78
C GLU A 501 -15.00 40.10 26.13
N LYS A 502 -15.29 41.17 25.38
CA LYS A 502 -16.46 42.04 25.57
C LYS A 502 -17.82 41.34 25.46
N THR A 503 -17.89 40.16 24.86
CA THR A 503 -19.16 39.44 24.65
C THR A 503 -19.68 38.80 25.94
N MET A 504 -18.79 38.45 26.88
CA MET A 504 -19.14 37.78 28.13
C MET A 504 -18.75 38.60 29.37
N GLU A 505 -18.33 39.85 29.18
CA GLU A 505 -17.87 40.73 30.25
C GLU A 505 -18.94 41.78 30.59
N ASN A 506 -19.74 41.52 31.63
CA ASN A 506 -20.58 42.53 32.27
C ASN A 506 -20.78 42.20 33.76
N LYS A 507 -20.20 43.03 34.63
CA LYS A 507 -20.30 42.87 36.10
C LYS A 507 -21.71 43.17 36.66
N ALA A 508 -22.53 43.91 35.92
CA ALA A 508 -23.91 44.22 36.28
C ALA A 508 -24.93 43.18 35.77
N ALA A 509 -24.47 42.14 35.07
CA ALA A 509 -25.37 41.12 34.54
C ALA A 509 -26.04 40.32 35.67
N GLN A 510 -27.38 40.32 35.68
CA GLN A 510 -28.19 39.52 36.60
C GLN A 510 -28.54 38.14 36.03
N SER A 511 -28.37 37.94 34.72
CA SER A 511 -28.69 36.68 34.06
C SER A 511 -27.73 36.40 32.91
N ILE A 512 -27.25 35.16 32.85
CA ILE A 512 -26.39 34.64 31.78
C ILE A 512 -27.12 33.47 31.12
N HIS A 513 -27.07 33.41 29.80
CA HIS A 513 -27.67 32.32 29.05
C HIS A 513 -26.79 31.08 29.16
N GLY A 514 -27.27 30.02 29.82
CA GLY A 514 -26.48 28.80 30.10
C GLY A 514 -25.70 28.22 28.91
N PRO A 515 -26.28 28.11 27.69
CA PRO A 515 -25.53 27.69 26.51
C PRO A 515 -24.32 28.58 26.16
N ALA A 516 -24.41 29.89 26.37
CA ALA A 516 -23.35 30.85 26.08
C ALA A 516 -22.18 30.75 27.09
N GLU A 517 -22.44 30.32 28.32
CA GLU A 517 -21.42 30.10 29.34
C GLU A 517 -20.55 28.87 29.04
N VAL A 518 -21.15 27.84 28.43
CA VAL A 518 -20.48 26.56 28.20
C VAL A 518 -19.74 26.51 26.87
N ASP A 519 -20.42 26.85 25.76
CA ASP A 519 -19.87 26.68 24.42
C ASP A 519 -20.60 27.53 23.37
N CYS A 520 -19.96 28.63 22.97
CA CYS A 520 -20.45 29.52 21.91
C CYS A 520 -20.71 28.78 20.58
N SER A 521 -19.98 27.69 20.31
CA SER A 521 -20.11 26.94 19.06
C SER A 521 -21.40 26.14 18.95
N LYS A 522 -22.22 26.05 20.01
CA LYS A 522 -23.58 25.48 19.94
C LYS A 522 -24.53 26.37 19.14
N CYS A 523 -24.33 27.68 19.20
CA CYS A 523 -25.16 28.67 18.51
C CYS A 523 -24.46 29.27 17.30
N HIS A 524 -23.13 29.44 17.39
CA HIS A 524 -22.31 30.02 16.34
C HIS A 524 -21.54 28.97 15.53
N SER A 525 -21.21 29.32 14.29
CA SER A 525 -20.34 28.59 13.38
C SER A 525 -18.95 29.23 13.41
N PRO A 526 -17.99 28.66 14.15
CA PRO A 526 -16.71 29.32 14.45
C PRO A 526 -15.76 29.46 13.25
N HIS A 527 -16.06 28.82 12.11
CA HIS A 527 -15.27 28.97 10.87
C HIS A 527 -15.89 29.98 9.89
N GLY A 528 -17.18 30.30 10.05
CA GLY A 528 -17.93 31.04 9.04
C GLY A 528 -19.32 30.45 8.78
N GLY A 529 -20.23 31.26 8.25
CA GLY A 529 -21.60 30.86 7.98
C GLY A 529 -22.29 31.70 6.92
N ARG A 530 -23.55 31.37 6.65
CA ARG A 530 -24.43 32.12 5.72
C ARG A 530 -25.38 33.07 6.44
N ILE A 531 -25.32 33.11 7.77
CA ILE A 531 -26.23 33.90 8.60
C ILE A 531 -25.38 34.90 9.37
N LYS A 532 -25.85 36.16 9.36
CA LYS A 532 -25.21 37.27 10.05
C LYS A 532 -24.97 36.91 11.52
N GLY A 533 -23.82 37.32 12.06
CA GLY A 533 -23.41 36.95 13.42
C GLY A 533 -22.93 35.50 13.54
N LEU A 534 -22.66 34.83 12.41
CA LEU A 534 -22.18 33.44 12.35
C LEU A 534 -23.15 32.44 12.97
N LEU A 535 -24.46 32.71 12.98
CA LEU A 535 -25.43 31.80 13.57
C LEU A 535 -25.53 30.50 12.76
N ARG A 536 -25.78 29.38 13.45
CA ARG A 536 -25.94 28.06 12.81
C ARG A 536 -27.24 27.91 12.02
N THR A 537 -28.26 28.68 12.38
CA THR A 537 -29.58 28.71 11.73
C THR A 537 -30.23 30.07 12.02
N ILE A 538 -31.39 30.33 11.42
CA ILE A 538 -32.12 31.58 11.65
C ILE A 538 -32.58 31.66 13.11
N GLU A 539 -32.78 32.88 13.61
CA GLU A 539 -32.95 33.16 15.04
C GLU A 539 -34.05 32.33 15.71
N VAL A 540 -35.25 32.30 15.15
CA VAL A 540 -36.38 31.54 15.71
C VAL A 540 -36.09 30.04 15.80
N ASP A 541 -35.52 29.45 14.75
CA ASP A 541 -35.16 28.03 14.73
C ASP A 541 -34.01 27.73 15.70
N LEU A 542 -33.11 28.69 15.91
CA LEU A 542 -32.00 28.53 16.82
C LEU A 542 -32.49 28.45 18.27
N CYS A 543 -33.36 29.37 18.68
CA CYS A 543 -33.93 29.40 20.02
C CYS A 543 -34.85 28.20 20.27
N LEU A 544 -35.77 27.91 19.34
CA LEU A 544 -36.78 26.87 19.52
C LEU A 544 -36.21 25.44 19.49
N LYS A 545 -34.97 25.24 19.03
CA LYS A 545 -34.27 23.95 19.16
C LYS A 545 -34.02 23.54 20.61
N CYS A 546 -33.84 24.51 21.51
CA CYS A 546 -33.60 24.25 22.93
C CYS A 546 -34.83 24.58 23.79
N HIS A 547 -35.59 25.63 23.43
CA HIS A 547 -36.84 25.99 24.09
C HIS A 547 -38.01 25.13 23.58
N GLY A 548 -37.93 23.82 23.88
CA GLY A 548 -38.81 22.79 23.32
C GLY A 548 -40.29 22.97 23.64
N ASP A 549 -40.62 23.43 24.85
CA ASP A 549 -42.02 23.61 25.25
C ASP A 549 -42.66 24.78 24.48
N LEU A 550 -41.93 25.89 24.33
CA LEU A 550 -42.35 26.98 23.45
C LEU A 550 -42.44 26.51 21.98
N SER A 551 -41.51 25.68 21.51
CA SER A 551 -41.55 25.13 20.16
C SER A 551 -42.81 24.31 19.92
N LYS A 552 -43.24 23.51 20.90
CA LYS A 552 -44.49 22.72 20.83
C LYS A 552 -45.69 23.66 20.81
N LEU A 553 -45.73 24.65 21.69
CA LEU A 553 -46.86 25.57 21.81
C LEU A 553 -47.05 26.42 20.55
N VAL A 554 -45.97 26.94 19.96
CA VAL A 554 -46.01 27.71 18.71
C VAL A 554 -46.44 26.85 17.52
N LYS A 555 -46.26 25.52 17.58
CA LYS A 555 -46.69 24.57 16.55
C LYS A 555 -48.08 23.99 16.79
N GLN A 556 -48.69 24.25 17.95
CA GLN A 556 -49.99 23.69 18.29
C GLN A 556 -51.09 24.34 17.45
N THR A 557 -51.96 23.52 16.87
CA THR A 557 -53.12 23.98 16.10
C THR A 557 -54.05 24.79 17.00
N GLY A 558 -54.39 26.02 16.57
CA GLY A 558 -55.27 26.92 17.32
C GLY A 558 -54.58 27.80 18.37
N ALA A 559 -53.26 27.69 18.55
CA ALA A 559 -52.53 28.57 19.45
C ALA A 559 -52.51 30.03 18.95
N THR A 560 -52.73 30.98 19.86
CA THR A 560 -52.49 32.40 19.61
C THR A 560 -51.00 32.66 19.78
N ILE A 561 -50.32 33.12 18.73
CA ILE A 561 -48.88 33.37 18.73
C ILE A 561 -48.65 34.88 18.68
N HIS A 562 -47.80 35.38 19.59
CA HIS A 562 -47.46 36.79 19.60
C HIS A 562 -46.66 37.17 18.35
N LYS A 563 -46.98 38.33 17.75
CA LYS A 563 -46.43 38.76 16.46
C LYS A 563 -44.89 38.74 16.38
N PRO A 564 -44.13 39.25 17.36
CA PRO A 564 -42.66 39.17 17.32
C PRO A 564 -42.12 37.74 17.23
N ILE A 565 -42.79 36.77 17.88
CA ILE A 565 -42.42 35.35 17.81
C ILE A 565 -42.81 34.76 16.45
N LYS A 566 -43.99 35.11 15.92
CA LYS A 566 -44.41 34.73 14.57
C LYS A 566 -43.47 35.26 13.49
N ASP A 567 -42.96 36.47 13.68
CA ASP A 567 -41.98 37.12 12.80
C ASP A 567 -40.54 36.61 13.06
N GLY A 568 -40.35 35.74 14.06
CA GLY A 568 -39.09 35.08 14.39
C GLY A 568 -38.03 35.96 15.05
N LYS A 569 -38.45 37.03 15.73
CA LYS A 569 -37.58 38.05 16.34
C LYS A 569 -37.60 37.97 17.87
N CYS A 570 -36.88 36.98 18.41
CA CYS A 570 -36.70 36.78 19.85
C CYS A 570 -35.81 37.87 20.49
N THR A 571 -34.84 38.39 19.74
CA THR A 571 -33.81 39.36 20.17
C THR A 571 -34.32 40.78 20.35
N VAL A 572 -35.54 41.05 19.89
CA VAL A 572 -36.24 42.31 20.20
C VAL A 572 -36.54 42.38 21.71
N CYS A 573 -36.84 41.24 22.34
CA CYS A 573 -37.16 41.17 23.76
C CYS A 573 -36.02 40.59 24.61
N HIS A 574 -35.19 39.70 24.04
CA HIS A 574 -34.15 38.98 24.79
C HIS A 574 -32.72 39.32 24.34
N LYS A 575 -31.78 39.42 25.29
CA LYS A 575 -30.33 39.44 25.07
C LYS A 575 -29.78 38.00 25.14
N PRO A 576 -29.36 37.38 24.02
CA PRO A 576 -29.06 35.93 23.98
C PRO A 576 -27.82 35.46 24.76
N HIS A 577 -27.02 36.36 25.33
CA HIS A 577 -25.79 36.02 26.05
C HIS A 577 -25.87 36.39 27.53
N LEU A 578 -26.05 37.68 27.80
CA LEU A 578 -26.13 38.23 29.16
C LEU A 578 -27.08 39.42 29.19
N SER A 579 -27.73 39.63 30.34
CA SER A 579 -28.52 40.81 30.62
C SER A 579 -28.43 41.24 32.08
N GLU A 580 -28.59 42.53 32.31
CA GLU A 580 -28.79 43.15 33.62
C GLU A 580 -30.21 42.90 34.15
N GLN A 581 -31.11 42.39 33.31
CA GLN A 581 -32.47 42.03 33.67
C GLN A 581 -32.61 40.51 33.82
N LYS A 582 -33.53 40.08 34.69
CA LYS A 582 -33.91 38.67 34.81
C LYS A 582 -34.45 38.12 33.49
N SER A 583 -34.34 36.81 33.27
CA SER A 583 -34.83 36.12 32.06
C SER A 583 -34.26 36.68 30.75
N LEU A 584 -33.06 37.26 30.83
CA LEU A 584 -32.33 37.81 29.69
C LEU A 584 -33.09 38.91 28.93
N LEU A 585 -33.97 39.68 29.58
CA LEU A 585 -34.72 40.74 28.89
C LEU A 585 -33.83 41.91 28.46
N VAL A 586 -34.14 42.59 27.36
CA VAL A 586 -33.35 43.76 26.91
C VAL A 586 -33.53 44.99 27.82
N SER A 587 -34.70 45.14 28.42
CA SER A 587 -35.08 46.16 29.41
C SER A 587 -36.14 45.57 30.37
N SER A 588 -36.76 46.39 31.23
CA SER A 588 -37.81 45.90 32.14
C SER A 588 -39.02 45.37 31.35
N ALA A 589 -39.72 44.36 31.89
CA ALA A 589 -40.87 43.75 31.21
C ALA A 589 -41.96 44.77 30.85
N TYR A 590 -42.21 45.73 31.75
CA TYR A 590 -43.15 46.84 31.49
C TYR A 590 -42.67 47.74 30.34
N GLY A 591 -41.41 48.19 30.39
CA GLY A 591 -40.80 49.02 29.35
C GLY A 591 -40.87 48.38 27.97
N LEU A 592 -40.51 47.09 27.90
CA LEU A 592 -40.57 46.30 26.67
C LEU A 592 -41.94 46.28 26.00
N CYS A 593 -43.00 46.14 26.79
CA CYS A 593 -44.35 46.09 26.26
C CYS A 593 -44.78 47.47 25.73
N ILE A 594 -44.54 48.54 26.48
CA ILE A 594 -45.01 49.89 26.10
C ILE A 594 -44.23 50.50 24.94
N ASP A 595 -43.01 50.02 24.66
CA ASP A 595 -42.23 50.40 23.49
C ASP A 595 -42.95 50.03 22.17
N CYS A 596 -43.84 49.03 22.21
CA CYS A 596 -44.63 48.58 21.06
C CYS A 596 -46.15 48.78 21.24
N HIS A 597 -46.65 48.74 22.48
CA HIS A 597 -48.07 48.85 22.80
C HIS A 597 -48.39 50.22 23.40
N LYS A 598 -49.11 51.05 22.64
CA LYS A 598 -49.55 52.38 23.09
C LYS A 598 -50.70 52.25 24.09
N LEU A 599 -50.44 52.54 25.36
CA LEU A 599 -51.43 52.37 26.44
C LEU A 599 -52.64 53.30 26.32
N GLN A 600 -52.47 54.45 25.66
CA GLN A 600 -53.55 55.43 25.44
C GLN A 600 -54.39 55.15 24.18
N ASP A 601 -54.12 54.05 23.46
CA ASP A 601 -54.91 53.66 22.30
C ASP A 601 -56.32 53.22 22.71
N GLU A 602 -57.35 53.73 22.03
CA GLU A 602 -58.75 53.46 22.37
C GLU A 602 -59.09 51.97 22.31
N LYS A 603 -58.48 51.22 21.37
CA LYS A 603 -58.67 49.76 21.27
C LYS A 603 -57.98 49.04 22.43
N MET A 604 -56.81 49.52 22.86
CA MET A 604 -56.10 48.97 24.02
C MET A 604 -56.93 49.17 25.30
N GLN A 605 -57.43 50.38 25.54
CA GLN A 605 -58.28 50.69 26.70
C GLN A 605 -59.59 49.89 26.68
N ALA A 606 -60.25 49.79 25.52
CA ALA A 606 -61.47 48.99 25.37
C ALA A 606 -61.24 47.50 25.68
N LYS A 607 -60.09 46.94 25.28
CA LYS A 607 -59.72 45.54 25.56
C LYS A 607 -59.38 45.29 27.03
N HIS A 608 -59.05 46.32 27.80
CA HIS A 608 -58.78 46.27 29.24
C HIS A 608 -59.92 46.89 30.07
N ALA A 609 -61.15 46.90 29.53
CA ALA A 609 -62.35 47.41 30.20
C ALA A 609 -62.19 48.85 30.76
N LYS A 610 -61.37 49.67 30.10
CA LYS A 610 -61.01 51.06 30.47
C LYS A 610 -60.26 51.22 31.80
N PHE A 611 -59.77 50.12 32.39
CA PHE A 611 -58.84 50.22 33.51
C PHE A 611 -57.48 50.75 33.04
N SER A 612 -56.86 51.61 33.86
CA SER A 612 -55.48 52.00 33.63
C SER A 612 -54.55 50.82 33.90
N VAL A 613 -53.68 50.52 32.94
CA VAL A 613 -52.66 49.46 33.04
C VAL A 613 -51.25 50.05 33.16
N GLU A 614 -51.15 51.34 33.49
CA GLU A 614 -49.88 52.01 33.71
C GLU A 614 -49.15 51.42 34.93
N GLY A 615 -47.86 51.12 34.78
CA GLY A 615 -47.05 50.46 35.81
C GLY A 615 -47.44 49.00 36.13
N SER A 616 -48.38 48.40 35.39
CA SER A 616 -48.88 47.06 35.67
C SER A 616 -47.91 45.94 35.24
N ASN A 617 -48.00 44.79 35.91
CA ASN A 617 -47.23 43.60 35.53
C ASN A 617 -47.94 42.81 34.41
N CYS A 618 -47.73 43.21 33.16
CA CYS A 618 -48.41 42.62 31.99
C CYS A 618 -48.27 41.10 31.90
N ILE A 619 -47.10 40.56 32.25
CA ILE A 619 -46.81 39.11 32.17
C ILE A 619 -47.47 38.29 33.28
N GLY A 620 -48.06 38.96 34.29
CA GLY A 620 -48.89 38.29 35.30
C GLY A 620 -50.21 37.80 34.73
N CYS A 621 -50.74 38.48 33.69
CA CYS A 621 -52.00 38.13 33.05
C CYS A 621 -51.78 37.51 31.66
N HIS A 622 -50.74 37.93 30.96
CA HIS A 622 -50.46 37.53 29.59
C HIS A 622 -49.23 36.62 29.46
N GLU A 623 -49.35 35.63 28.57
CA GLU A 623 -48.27 34.82 28.01
C GLU A 623 -47.64 35.57 26.81
N PRO A 624 -46.46 36.19 26.98
CA PRO A 624 -45.91 37.13 25.99
C PRO A 624 -45.39 36.45 24.71
N HIS A 625 -45.36 35.12 24.65
CA HIS A 625 -44.83 34.37 23.51
C HIS A 625 -45.93 33.70 22.68
N ALA A 626 -46.67 32.78 23.30
CA ALA A 626 -47.80 32.08 22.70
C ALA A 626 -48.70 31.52 23.80
N SER A 627 -49.98 31.35 23.51
CA SER A 627 -50.94 30.71 24.42
C SER A 627 -52.00 29.93 23.66
N SER A 628 -52.55 28.90 24.30
CA SER A 628 -53.77 28.24 23.84
C SER A 628 -55.03 29.06 24.11
N ALA A 629 -54.97 30.04 25.03
CA ALA A 629 -56.06 30.96 25.31
C ALA A 629 -56.03 32.18 24.36
N ALA A 630 -57.23 32.63 23.96
CA ALA A 630 -57.38 33.83 23.13
C ALA A 630 -56.81 35.07 23.84
N GLY A 631 -56.25 36.01 23.09
CA GLY A 631 -55.69 37.24 23.67
C GLY A 631 -54.39 37.05 24.45
N LEU A 632 -53.70 35.91 24.25
CA LEU A 632 -52.44 35.57 24.92
C LEU A 632 -52.58 35.54 26.45
N PHE A 633 -53.73 35.17 27.01
CA PHE A 633 -53.82 35.00 28.45
C PHE A 633 -53.15 33.71 28.91
N HIS A 634 -52.82 33.63 30.20
CA HIS A 634 -52.51 32.35 30.83
C HIS A 634 -53.65 31.33 30.61
N PRO A 635 -53.34 30.04 30.34
CA PRO A 635 -54.34 29.04 29.97
C PRO A 635 -55.28 28.66 31.12
N VAL A 636 -54.86 28.88 32.36
CA VAL A 636 -55.66 28.65 33.57
C VAL A 636 -56.10 30.01 34.10
N GLN A 637 -57.40 30.26 34.06
CA GLN A 637 -58.03 31.49 34.53
C GLN A 637 -59.10 31.17 35.58
N HIS A 638 -59.25 32.03 36.58
CA HIS A 638 -60.40 31.94 37.48
C HIS A 638 -61.64 32.54 36.83
N LYS A 639 -62.81 32.00 37.18
CA LYS A 639 -64.08 32.28 36.51
C LYS A 639 -64.46 33.78 36.44
N PRO A 640 -64.36 34.57 37.53
CA PRO A 640 -64.64 36.02 37.46
C PRO A 640 -63.85 36.77 36.38
N PHE A 641 -62.60 36.38 36.13
CA PHE A 641 -61.77 36.99 35.08
C PHE A 641 -62.23 36.60 33.68
N THR A 642 -62.55 35.31 33.48
CA THR A 642 -63.09 34.82 32.19
C THR A 642 -64.47 35.42 31.87
N ASP A 643 -65.30 35.62 32.90
CA ASP A 643 -66.63 36.24 32.80
C ASP A 643 -66.57 37.78 32.72
N LYS A 644 -65.37 38.37 32.80
CA LYS A 644 -65.09 39.83 32.74
C LYS A 644 -65.77 40.63 33.85
N VAL A 645 -65.96 40.03 35.02
CA VAL A 645 -66.57 40.67 36.19
C VAL A 645 -65.49 41.26 37.08
N CYS A 646 -64.75 42.26 36.56
CA CYS A 646 -63.61 42.84 37.28
C CYS A 646 -64.02 43.56 38.58
N GLY A 647 -65.25 44.11 38.63
CA GLY A 647 -65.78 44.89 39.75
C GLY A 647 -66.03 44.10 41.05
N GLU A 648 -65.96 42.77 41.02
CA GLU A 648 -66.02 41.95 42.24
C GLU A 648 -64.71 41.97 43.04
N CYS A 649 -63.60 42.41 42.42
CA CYS A 649 -62.26 42.39 43.03
C CYS A 649 -61.52 43.74 42.96
N HIS A 650 -61.87 44.62 42.01
CA HIS A 650 -61.25 45.93 41.74
C HIS A 650 -62.29 47.03 41.72
#